data_AF-A0A8S1X004-F1
#
_entry.id   AF-A0A8S1X004-F1
#
_cell.length_a   1.000
_cell.length_b   1.000
_cell.length_c   1.000
_cell.angle_alpha   90.00
_cell.angle_beta   90.00
_cell.angle_gamma   90.00
#
_symmetry.space_group_name_H-M   'P 1'
#
loop_
_entity.id
_entity.type
_entity.pdbx_description
1 polymer ?
#
loop_
_entity_poly.entity_id
_entity_poly.type
_entity_poly.pdbx_seq_one_letter_code
_entity_poly.pdbx_strand_id
1 'polypeptide(L)'
;MSQQQQNLSSFLEHNLDPITSRYIMGKYLMMDGGEQSLDLRHMCDNVKLEMQLIEKEAAYDYLKVEKEMYELDGEIEKSDAILGELENVLLNFKDYLNDIKSEMTQLQERSVKMNTSLTNRKALSQILSSFVDQAVLDPSLIDNICSKEINDQYVEYIRILCSKLEYLKNTELTDANAVKNLGPELIKLKNTACKRVREFMIDKLNQLKKPKINIQQYQIQELVKYKIFTEFMKDHYLDIYVELCNLYTDAMSKLYLSNMKVYVAEIHKLTIDVYLRNDLIVPDSQQNYRPQLNLRNVVGLTIENRSIFQLMNRDQILQFMDEEPLLHTQLNQKNQKILIEQYFKTINKVLIDTVLHEDRFSQDFFSLKPDQNRLIFSGVFKNTIQFVLDHLKQTVSIFDIYAFLLIILLNERFQKHMHSKNSHVLDFYFEQVNMILWPKFEQVFDTHIQSIQSTNVRLYRSLEKYYGFRSFVMRYIDLTLSLYKLYAYFEDNKMIVSRINQLRLRYFDLIKRTGAEFEIEVDRITYTLSVYEMIVTAYNTAQMTTYKKEFSEETLFLEKETNKFSEKLIEIYLKELFGNLVDFIQKYAKEESELELNLYDNKQQSEIRVVEKVQNLNQVDNKKLIENISQDVNLSWNKRVDVFRLECEKHFQGTNLMKSLLKKFLQTFMAYYNAFYKYAKANHPMYVANLTQVTTIMKEIKAIQTKYNM
;
A
#
# COMPACT_ATOMS: atom_id res chain seq x y z
N MET A 1 -84.76 -141.97 55.48
CA MET A 1 -84.74 -142.78 54.25
C MET A 1 -83.33 -143.28 54.05
N SER A 2 -83.07 -144.57 54.29
CA SER A 2 -83.03 -145.62 53.24
C SER A 2 -82.00 -145.27 52.15
N GLN A 3 -80.98 -146.13 52.03
CA GLN A 3 -79.63 -145.84 51.48
C GLN A 3 -79.56 -145.15 50.11
N GLN A 4 -80.61 -145.22 49.27
CA GLN A 4 -80.62 -144.55 47.97
C GLN A 4 -80.76 -143.02 48.06
N GLN A 5 -81.47 -142.47 49.06
CA GLN A 5 -81.65 -141.02 49.16
C GLN A 5 -80.39 -140.27 49.62
N GLN A 6 -79.59 -140.86 50.51
CA GLN A 6 -78.32 -140.25 50.96
C GLN A 6 -77.25 -140.25 49.85
N ASN A 7 -77.26 -141.26 48.97
CA ASN A 7 -76.34 -141.28 47.82
C ASN A 7 -76.71 -140.24 46.76
N LEU A 8 -78.01 -139.97 46.55
CA LEU A 8 -78.44 -138.95 45.59
C LEU A 8 -78.15 -137.52 46.08
N SER A 9 -78.35 -137.23 47.38
CA SER A 9 -78.05 -135.89 47.93
C SER A 9 -76.54 -135.60 47.89
N SER A 10 -75.72 -136.59 48.26
CA SER A 10 -74.26 -136.47 48.18
C SER A 10 -73.77 -136.27 46.74
N PHE A 11 -74.38 -136.95 45.76
CA PHE A 11 -74.02 -136.79 44.36
C PHE A 11 -74.41 -135.41 43.79
N LEU A 12 -75.59 -134.89 44.16
CA LEU A 12 -76.08 -133.59 43.70
C LEU A 12 -75.31 -132.43 44.32
N GLU A 13 -74.93 -132.50 45.60
CA GLU A 13 -74.14 -131.45 46.26
C GLU A 13 -72.69 -131.36 45.73
N HIS A 14 -72.10 -132.45 45.24
CA HIS A 14 -70.71 -132.42 44.78
C HIS A 14 -70.55 -131.97 43.31
N ASN A 15 -71.59 -132.12 42.48
CA ASN A 15 -71.50 -131.88 41.02
C ASN A 15 -72.32 -130.68 40.52
N LEU A 16 -73.21 -130.12 41.32
CA LEU A 16 -74.07 -129.00 40.92
C LEU A 16 -73.97 -127.84 41.89
N ASP A 17 -74.07 -126.62 41.34
CA ASP A 17 -73.99 -125.37 42.09
C ASP A 17 -75.08 -125.33 43.20
N PRO A 18 -74.79 -124.76 44.39
CA PRO A 18 -75.65 -124.91 45.58
C PRO A 18 -77.08 -124.44 45.36
N ILE A 19 -77.27 -123.40 44.52
CA ILE A 19 -78.58 -122.84 44.17
C ILE A 19 -79.38 -123.84 43.33
N THR A 20 -78.74 -124.43 42.32
CA THR A 20 -79.33 -125.41 41.40
C THR A 20 -79.65 -126.73 42.12
N SER A 21 -78.77 -127.16 43.03
CA SER A 21 -78.99 -128.32 43.89
C SER A 21 -80.22 -128.14 44.80
N ARG A 22 -80.35 -126.98 45.46
CA ARG A 22 -81.50 -126.65 46.32
C ARG A 22 -82.83 -126.61 45.56
N TYR A 23 -82.81 -126.07 44.34
CA TYR A 23 -84.00 -125.98 43.48
C TYR A 23 -84.47 -127.37 43.00
N ILE A 24 -83.54 -128.24 42.58
CA ILE A 24 -83.85 -129.62 42.17
C ILE A 24 -84.36 -130.45 43.36
N MET A 25 -83.74 -130.32 44.54
CA MET A 25 -84.17 -131.01 45.77
C MET A 25 -85.56 -130.55 46.25
N GLY A 26 -85.86 -129.25 46.13
CA GLY A 26 -87.16 -128.66 46.47
C GLY A 26 -88.31 -129.09 45.56
N LYS A 27 -88.03 -129.39 44.27
CA LYS A 27 -89.01 -129.92 43.31
C LYS A 27 -89.08 -131.46 43.31
N TYR A 28 -88.00 -132.17 43.65
CA TYR A 28 -88.01 -133.64 43.85
C TYR A 28 -88.91 -134.06 45.02
N LEU A 29 -88.95 -133.27 46.10
CA LEU A 29 -89.89 -133.46 47.22
C LEU A 29 -91.36 -133.22 46.83
N MET A 30 -91.63 -132.65 45.65
CA MET A 30 -92.96 -132.30 45.15
C MET A 30 -93.43 -133.22 44.00
N MET A 31 -92.61 -134.19 43.55
CA MET A 31 -92.96 -135.14 42.47
C MET A 31 -92.65 -136.60 42.89
N ASP A 32 -93.67 -137.47 42.78
CA ASP A 32 -93.98 -138.63 43.62
C ASP A 32 -93.27 -139.97 43.22
N GLY A 33 -93.03 -140.86 44.19
CA GLY A 33 -92.45 -142.20 43.94
C GLY A 33 -92.62 -143.19 45.10
N GLY A 34 -93.09 -144.42 44.89
CA GLY A 34 -93.07 -145.21 43.64
C GLY A 34 -94.34 -145.18 42.78
N GLU A 35 -94.30 -145.39 41.45
CA GLU A 35 -93.19 -145.71 40.52
C GLU A 35 -93.38 -144.89 39.22
N GLN A 36 -92.44 -143.97 38.90
CA GLN A 36 -92.02 -143.58 37.54
C GLN A 36 -90.79 -142.65 37.63
N SER A 37 -89.80 -142.84 36.75
CA SER A 37 -88.47 -142.22 36.81
C SER A 37 -88.47 -140.71 36.52
N LEU A 38 -87.81 -139.92 37.38
CA LEU A 38 -87.73 -138.46 37.34
C LEU A 38 -86.82 -137.92 36.22
N ASP A 39 -87.37 -137.12 35.30
CA ASP A 39 -86.68 -136.56 34.11
C ASP A 39 -86.32 -135.06 34.29
N LEU A 40 -85.01 -134.77 34.35
CA LEU A 40 -84.43 -133.44 34.61
C LEU A 40 -84.70 -132.40 33.49
N ARG A 41 -85.08 -132.84 32.27
CA ARG A 41 -85.32 -131.91 31.15
C ARG A 41 -86.54 -131.03 31.35
N HIS A 42 -87.61 -131.59 31.92
CA HIS A 42 -88.87 -130.86 32.13
C HIS A 42 -88.75 -129.77 33.23
N MET A 43 -87.80 -129.90 34.15
CA MET A 43 -87.48 -128.87 35.13
C MET A 43 -86.70 -127.70 34.54
N CYS A 44 -85.73 -127.96 33.65
CA CYS A 44 -85.01 -126.89 32.94
C CYS A 44 -85.97 -126.00 32.14
N ASP A 45 -86.98 -126.59 31.50
CA ASP A 45 -87.97 -125.81 30.74
C ASP A 45 -88.84 -124.91 31.64
N ASN A 46 -89.19 -125.36 32.86
CA ASN A 46 -89.92 -124.54 33.83
C ASN A 46 -89.06 -123.39 34.40
N VAL A 47 -87.79 -123.63 34.71
CA VAL A 47 -86.85 -122.56 35.13
C VAL A 47 -86.70 -121.52 34.03
N LYS A 48 -86.62 -121.97 32.78
CA LYS A 48 -86.51 -121.09 31.62
C LYS A 48 -87.73 -120.19 31.49
N LEU A 49 -88.93 -120.69 31.80
CA LEU A 49 -90.16 -119.90 31.83
C LEU A 49 -90.19 -118.88 32.98
N GLU A 50 -89.78 -119.26 34.20
CA GLU A 50 -89.69 -118.33 35.33
C GLU A 50 -88.67 -117.20 35.06
N MET A 51 -87.52 -117.55 34.48
CA MET A 51 -86.48 -116.59 34.13
C MET A 51 -86.94 -115.60 33.05
N GLN A 52 -87.71 -116.07 32.06
CA GLN A 52 -88.32 -115.21 31.04
C GLN A 52 -89.36 -114.23 31.61
N LEU A 53 -90.04 -114.59 32.70
CA LEU A 53 -90.99 -113.69 33.38
C LEU A 53 -90.26 -112.56 34.12
N ILE A 54 -89.19 -112.88 34.84
CA ILE A 54 -88.38 -111.89 35.59
C ILE A 54 -87.67 -110.92 34.63
N GLU A 55 -87.12 -111.42 33.52
CA GLU A 55 -86.50 -110.55 32.49
C GLU A 55 -87.50 -109.52 31.96
N LYS A 56 -88.76 -109.91 31.76
CA LYS A 56 -89.80 -108.99 31.28
C LYS A 56 -90.17 -107.94 32.32
N GLU A 57 -90.17 -108.29 33.60
CA GLU A 57 -90.51 -107.37 34.68
C GLU A 57 -89.39 -106.32 34.89
N ALA A 58 -88.13 -106.74 34.91
CA ALA A 58 -86.99 -105.83 35.02
C ALA A 58 -86.86 -104.88 33.80
N ALA A 59 -87.12 -105.40 32.59
CA ALA A 59 -87.15 -104.56 31.38
C ALA A 59 -88.22 -103.46 31.47
N TYR A 60 -89.35 -103.73 32.13
CA TYR A 60 -90.43 -102.76 32.30
C TYR A 60 -90.05 -101.60 33.24
N ASP A 61 -89.33 -101.89 34.32
CA ASP A 61 -88.87 -100.86 35.25
C ASP A 61 -87.79 -99.95 34.63
N TYR A 62 -86.84 -100.51 33.86
CA TYR A 62 -85.85 -99.70 33.13
C TYR A 62 -86.50 -98.80 32.08
N LEU A 63 -87.49 -99.32 31.34
CA LEU A 63 -88.27 -98.53 30.37
C LEU A 63 -89.02 -97.35 30.99
N LYS A 64 -89.36 -97.43 32.28
CA LYS A 64 -90.11 -96.39 32.98
C LYS A 64 -89.24 -95.19 33.37
N VAL A 65 -87.97 -95.41 33.70
CA VAL A 65 -87.03 -94.37 34.18
C VAL A 65 -86.17 -93.78 33.06
N GLU A 66 -86.13 -94.45 31.91
CA GLU A 66 -85.35 -94.07 30.73
C GLU A 66 -85.53 -92.59 30.32
N LYS A 67 -86.77 -92.09 30.31
CA LYS A 67 -87.06 -90.71 29.86
C LYS A 67 -86.47 -89.62 30.75
N GLU A 68 -86.56 -89.75 32.07
CA GLU A 68 -86.09 -88.70 32.99
C GLU A 68 -84.55 -88.62 32.99
N MET A 69 -83.86 -89.75 32.81
CA MET A 69 -82.40 -89.79 32.74
C MET A 69 -81.88 -89.16 31.43
N TYR A 70 -82.55 -89.40 30.30
CA TYR A 70 -82.20 -88.79 29.02
C TYR A 70 -82.40 -87.27 29.00
N GLU A 71 -83.43 -86.77 29.71
CA GLU A 71 -83.65 -85.32 29.80
C GLU A 71 -82.54 -84.60 30.59
N LEU A 72 -82.07 -85.18 31.69
CA LEU A 72 -81.00 -84.60 32.51
C LEU A 72 -79.64 -84.63 31.80
N ASP A 73 -79.29 -85.76 31.18
CA ASP A 73 -78.04 -85.91 30.41
C ASP A 73 -78.01 -84.88 29.26
N GLY A 74 -79.16 -84.68 28.61
CA GLY A 74 -79.32 -83.66 27.57
C GLY A 74 -79.21 -82.21 28.06
N GLU A 75 -79.47 -81.89 29.34
CA GLU A 75 -79.24 -80.53 29.87
C GLU A 75 -77.78 -80.29 30.29
N ILE A 76 -77.11 -81.32 30.81
CA ILE A 76 -75.69 -81.24 31.18
C ILE A 76 -74.84 -81.10 29.91
N GLU A 77 -75.10 -81.93 28.88
CA GLU A 77 -74.43 -81.79 27.58
C GLU A 77 -74.63 -80.40 26.97
N LYS A 78 -75.81 -79.79 27.12
CA LYS A 78 -76.07 -78.42 26.64
C LYS A 78 -75.25 -77.37 27.38
N SER A 79 -75.10 -77.49 28.70
CA SER A 79 -74.33 -76.52 29.49
C SER A 79 -72.82 -76.62 29.23
N ASP A 80 -72.30 -77.84 29.09
CA ASP A 80 -70.91 -78.08 28.71
C ASP A 80 -70.63 -77.61 27.28
N ALA A 81 -71.58 -77.79 26.36
CA ALA A 81 -71.48 -77.25 25.01
C ALA A 81 -71.36 -75.70 25.03
N ILE A 82 -72.19 -75.01 25.81
CA ILE A 82 -72.16 -73.54 25.91
C ILE A 82 -70.84 -73.04 26.54
N LEU A 83 -70.33 -73.72 27.57
CA LEU A 83 -69.06 -73.35 28.20
C LEU A 83 -67.87 -73.60 27.27
N GLY A 84 -67.88 -74.72 26.54
CA GLY A 84 -66.89 -75.01 25.50
C GLY A 84 -66.94 -74.00 24.34
N GLU A 85 -68.12 -73.50 23.99
CA GLU A 85 -68.27 -72.41 23.01
C GLU A 85 -67.64 -71.10 23.52
N LEU A 86 -67.90 -70.71 24.77
CA LEU A 86 -67.33 -69.49 25.37
C LEU A 86 -65.80 -69.57 25.52
N GLU A 87 -65.27 -70.72 25.94
CA GLU A 87 -63.83 -70.95 26.02
C GLU A 87 -63.18 -70.83 24.64
N ASN A 88 -63.77 -71.45 23.62
CA ASN A 88 -63.30 -71.34 22.25
C ASN A 88 -63.34 -69.89 21.74
N VAL A 89 -64.38 -69.11 22.05
CA VAL A 89 -64.46 -67.70 21.65
C VAL A 89 -63.35 -66.87 22.32
N LEU A 90 -63.06 -67.10 23.60
CA LEU A 90 -62.00 -66.36 24.31
C LEU A 90 -60.59 -66.75 23.86
N LEU A 91 -60.35 -68.04 23.62
CA LEU A 91 -59.08 -68.53 23.05
C LEU A 91 -58.87 -67.95 21.66
N ASN A 92 -59.90 -67.99 20.81
CA ASN A 92 -59.86 -67.37 19.49
C ASN A 92 -59.58 -65.86 19.59
N PHE A 93 -60.22 -65.13 20.52
CA PHE A 93 -60.00 -63.69 20.66
C PHE A 93 -58.58 -63.34 21.13
N LYS A 94 -58.02 -64.14 22.05
CA LYS A 94 -56.62 -64.02 22.49
C LYS A 94 -55.66 -64.29 21.35
N ASP A 95 -55.92 -65.31 20.55
CA ASP A 95 -55.09 -65.66 19.40
C ASP A 95 -55.18 -64.57 18.32
N TYR A 96 -56.38 -64.05 18.03
CA TYR A 96 -56.56 -62.90 17.15
C TYR A 96 -55.80 -61.65 17.62
N LEU A 97 -55.78 -61.34 18.92
CA LEU A 97 -55.00 -60.21 19.44
C LEU A 97 -53.48 -60.43 19.32
N ASN A 98 -53.01 -61.65 19.54
CA ASN A 98 -51.60 -62.00 19.35
C ASN A 98 -51.21 -61.95 17.87
N ASP A 99 -52.08 -62.40 16.99
CA ASP A 99 -51.90 -62.34 15.55
C ASP A 99 -51.86 -60.88 15.07
N ILE A 100 -52.82 -60.04 15.48
CA ILE A 100 -52.84 -58.60 15.14
C ILE A 100 -51.58 -57.90 15.67
N LYS A 101 -51.16 -58.21 16.91
CA LYS A 101 -49.94 -57.63 17.48
C LYS A 101 -48.70 -58.07 16.71
N SER A 102 -48.60 -59.36 16.38
CA SER A 102 -47.51 -59.92 15.56
C SER A 102 -47.48 -59.24 14.19
N GLU A 103 -48.62 -59.15 13.50
CA GLU A 103 -48.74 -58.44 12.23
C GLU A 103 -48.35 -56.98 12.36
N MET A 104 -48.80 -56.26 13.39
CA MET A 104 -48.47 -54.85 13.58
C MET A 104 -46.97 -54.65 13.82
N THR A 105 -46.33 -55.51 14.61
CA THR A 105 -44.88 -55.47 14.82
C THR A 105 -44.10 -55.79 13.54
N GLN A 106 -44.54 -56.79 12.77
CA GLN A 106 -43.94 -57.11 11.47
C GLN A 106 -44.10 -55.96 10.47
N LEU A 107 -45.26 -55.32 10.44
CA LEU A 107 -45.54 -54.19 9.55
C LEU A 107 -44.73 -52.95 9.93
N GLN A 108 -44.54 -52.72 11.24
CA GLN A 108 -43.70 -51.65 11.75
C GLN A 108 -42.22 -51.91 11.46
N GLU A 109 -41.72 -53.13 11.67
CA GLU A 109 -40.36 -53.50 11.28
C GLU A 109 -40.13 -53.33 9.78
N ARG A 110 -41.06 -53.80 8.95
CA ARG A 110 -41.00 -53.61 7.49
C ARG A 110 -41.00 -52.13 7.12
N SER A 111 -41.82 -51.31 7.75
CA SER A 111 -41.86 -49.87 7.50
C SER A 111 -40.54 -49.18 7.86
N VAL A 112 -39.92 -49.53 9.00
CA VAL A 112 -38.62 -48.97 9.40
C VAL A 112 -37.52 -49.44 8.45
N LYS A 113 -37.45 -50.74 8.14
CA LYS A 113 -36.49 -51.29 7.17
C LYS A 113 -36.65 -50.62 5.80
N MET A 114 -37.89 -50.46 5.33
CA MET A 114 -38.18 -49.81 4.06
C MET A 114 -37.79 -48.33 4.07
N ASN A 115 -38.05 -47.61 5.16
CA ASN A 115 -37.65 -46.21 5.29
C ASN A 115 -36.12 -46.06 5.30
N THR A 116 -35.39 -46.90 6.05
CA THR A 116 -33.92 -46.89 6.01
C THR A 116 -33.36 -47.24 4.62
N SER A 117 -33.99 -48.18 3.91
CA SER A 117 -33.61 -48.49 2.54
C SER A 117 -33.92 -47.32 1.59
N LEU A 118 -35.01 -46.59 1.81
CA LEU A 118 -35.40 -45.43 1.01
C LEU A 118 -34.40 -44.28 1.21
N THR A 119 -34.04 -43.97 2.46
CA THR A 119 -33.07 -42.91 2.77
C THR A 119 -31.70 -43.24 2.19
N ASN A 120 -31.24 -44.48 2.35
CA ASN A 120 -29.97 -44.92 1.78
C ASN A 120 -29.98 -44.88 0.25
N ARG A 121 -31.07 -45.31 -0.39
CA ARG A 121 -31.22 -45.22 -1.85
C ARG A 121 -31.29 -43.78 -2.35
N LYS A 122 -31.93 -42.86 -1.63
CA LYS A 122 -31.96 -41.43 -1.98
C LYS A 122 -30.57 -40.80 -1.89
N ALA A 123 -29.85 -41.05 -0.80
CA ALA A 123 -28.47 -40.56 -0.64
C ALA A 123 -27.54 -41.10 -1.72
N LEU A 124 -27.61 -42.41 -2.01
CA LEU A 124 -26.83 -43.05 -3.05
C LEU A 124 -27.20 -42.51 -4.45
N SER A 125 -28.50 -42.31 -4.72
CA SER A 125 -28.98 -41.71 -5.97
C SER A 125 -28.44 -40.29 -6.18
N GLN A 126 -28.38 -39.46 -5.13
CA GLN A 126 -27.80 -38.11 -5.23
C GLN A 126 -26.30 -38.17 -5.55
N ILE A 127 -25.55 -39.04 -4.88
CA ILE A 127 -24.11 -39.21 -5.15
C ILE A 127 -23.90 -39.70 -6.58
N LEU A 128 -24.63 -40.72 -7.02
CA LEU A 128 -24.54 -41.25 -8.38
C LEU A 128 -24.96 -40.22 -9.43
N SER A 129 -26.04 -39.45 -9.19
CA SER A 129 -26.46 -38.39 -10.11
C SER A 129 -25.34 -37.34 -10.25
N SER A 130 -24.76 -36.89 -9.13
CA SER A 130 -23.65 -35.94 -9.17
C SER A 130 -22.42 -36.49 -9.91
N PHE A 131 -22.14 -37.78 -9.77
CA PHE A 131 -21.06 -38.44 -10.50
C PHE A 131 -21.36 -38.56 -11.99
N VAL A 132 -22.58 -38.95 -12.36
CA VAL A 132 -23.00 -39.08 -13.77
C VAL A 132 -22.96 -37.71 -14.46
N ASP A 133 -23.49 -36.67 -13.83
CA ASP A 133 -23.50 -35.31 -14.41
C ASP A 133 -22.08 -34.76 -14.65
N GLN A 134 -21.12 -35.10 -13.79
CA GLN A 134 -19.74 -34.62 -13.91
C GLN A 134 -18.82 -35.54 -14.73
N ALA A 135 -19.05 -36.86 -14.73
CA ALA A 135 -18.24 -37.82 -15.47
C ALA A 135 -18.71 -38.02 -16.92
N VAL A 136 -19.98 -37.77 -17.24
CA VAL A 136 -20.48 -37.92 -18.61
C VAL A 136 -19.90 -36.83 -19.50
N LEU A 137 -19.26 -37.25 -20.60
CA LEU A 137 -18.80 -36.36 -21.65
C LEU A 137 -19.89 -36.28 -22.72
N ASP A 138 -20.54 -35.13 -22.80
CA ASP A 138 -21.49 -34.87 -23.87
C ASP A 138 -20.80 -34.97 -25.25
N PRO A 139 -21.35 -35.76 -26.19
CA PRO A 139 -20.80 -35.86 -27.55
C PRO A 139 -20.71 -34.50 -28.26
N SER A 140 -21.64 -33.60 -27.95
CA SER A 140 -21.63 -32.21 -28.45
C SER A 140 -20.43 -31.42 -27.92
N LEU A 141 -20.00 -31.63 -26.66
CA LEU A 141 -18.80 -30.99 -26.10
C LEU A 141 -17.54 -31.51 -26.80
N ILE A 142 -17.46 -32.82 -27.06
CA ILE A 142 -16.33 -33.44 -27.76
C ILE A 142 -16.21 -32.88 -29.18
N ASP A 143 -17.31 -32.84 -29.94
CA ASP A 143 -17.31 -32.32 -31.31
C ASP A 143 -17.02 -30.81 -31.34
N ASN A 144 -17.54 -30.04 -30.38
CA ASN A 144 -17.23 -28.62 -30.26
C ASN A 144 -15.74 -28.37 -29.99
N ILE A 145 -15.09 -29.19 -29.17
CA ILE A 145 -13.67 -29.06 -28.86
C ILE A 145 -12.79 -29.48 -30.06
N CYS A 146 -13.19 -30.53 -30.78
CA CYS A 146 -12.44 -31.10 -31.89
C CYS A 146 -12.60 -30.34 -33.20
N SER A 147 -13.79 -29.80 -33.50
CA SER A 147 -14.17 -29.37 -34.85
C SER A 147 -14.44 -27.87 -34.98
N LYS A 148 -14.96 -27.21 -33.94
CA LYS A 148 -15.37 -25.78 -34.04
C LYS A 148 -14.21 -24.79 -33.93
N GLU A 149 -14.43 -23.58 -34.43
CA GLU A 149 -13.50 -22.44 -34.32
C GLU A 149 -13.35 -21.94 -32.87
N ILE A 150 -12.19 -21.37 -32.57
CA ILE A 150 -11.83 -20.91 -31.22
C ILE A 150 -12.38 -19.50 -31.01
N ASN A 151 -13.59 -19.42 -30.46
CA ASN A 151 -14.31 -18.19 -30.12
C ASN A 151 -14.51 -18.06 -28.59
N ASP A 152 -15.16 -17.00 -28.12
CA ASP A 152 -15.48 -16.81 -26.69
C ASP A 152 -16.29 -17.98 -26.10
N GLN A 153 -17.10 -18.66 -26.92
CA GLN A 153 -17.82 -19.89 -26.52
C GLN A 153 -16.88 -21.08 -26.30
N TYR A 154 -15.74 -21.13 -27.01
CA TYR A 154 -14.73 -22.17 -26.86
C TYR A 154 -14.02 -22.08 -25.50
N VAL A 155 -13.88 -20.86 -24.98
CA VAL A 155 -13.37 -20.61 -23.63
C VAL A 155 -14.24 -21.28 -22.57
N GLU A 156 -15.57 -21.19 -22.72
CA GLU A 156 -16.50 -21.84 -21.80
C GLU A 156 -16.48 -23.37 -21.94
N TYR A 157 -16.33 -23.90 -23.16
CA TYR A 157 -16.14 -25.35 -23.37
C TYR A 157 -14.87 -25.87 -22.69
N ILE A 158 -13.77 -25.10 -22.71
CA ILE A 158 -12.55 -25.46 -21.99
C ILE A 158 -12.74 -25.37 -20.48
N ARG A 159 -13.45 -24.35 -19.96
CA ARG A 159 -13.76 -24.28 -18.52
C ARG A 159 -14.54 -25.51 -18.04
N ILE A 160 -15.53 -25.95 -18.82
CA ILE A 160 -16.28 -27.18 -18.53
C ILE A 160 -15.34 -28.40 -18.54
N LEU A 161 -14.42 -28.49 -19.51
CA LEU A 161 -13.43 -29.56 -19.56
C LEU A 161 -12.50 -29.54 -18.33
N CYS A 162 -12.02 -28.38 -17.89
CA CYS A 162 -11.18 -28.23 -16.69
C CYS A 162 -11.91 -28.74 -15.44
N SER A 163 -13.15 -28.32 -15.24
CA SER A 163 -13.98 -28.75 -14.10
C SER A 163 -14.16 -30.28 -14.08
N LYS A 164 -14.42 -30.89 -15.25
CA LYS A 164 -14.50 -32.36 -15.37
C LYS A 164 -13.16 -33.04 -15.09
N LEU A 165 -12.05 -32.47 -15.52
CA LEU A 165 -10.71 -32.99 -15.25
C LEU A 165 -10.33 -32.89 -13.76
N GLU A 166 -10.70 -31.80 -13.09
CA GLU A 166 -10.47 -31.62 -11.64
C GLU A 166 -11.35 -32.55 -10.81
N TYR A 167 -12.63 -32.68 -11.15
CA TYR A 167 -13.54 -33.60 -10.46
C TYR A 167 -12.99 -35.02 -10.48
N LEU A 168 -12.54 -35.51 -11.63
CA LEU A 168 -12.00 -36.86 -11.80
C LEU A 168 -10.63 -37.07 -11.15
N LYS A 169 -9.82 -36.01 -11.00
CA LYS A 169 -8.59 -36.07 -10.20
C LYS A 169 -8.89 -36.18 -8.70
N ASN A 170 -9.94 -35.50 -8.24
CA ASN A 170 -10.31 -35.43 -6.82
C ASN A 170 -11.21 -36.57 -6.36
N THR A 171 -11.83 -37.32 -7.28
CA THR A 171 -12.62 -38.50 -6.93
C THR A 171 -11.69 -39.68 -6.64
N GLU A 172 -11.67 -40.13 -5.37
CA GLU A 172 -10.97 -41.35 -4.92
C GLU A 172 -11.64 -42.65 -5.42
N LEU A 173 -12.16 -42.67 -6.65
CA LEU A 173 -12.85 -43.81 -7.28
C LEU A 173 -11.97 -44.43 -8.39
N THR A 174 -10.69 -44.64 -8.10
CA THR A 174 -9.69 -45.13 -9.06
C THR A 174 -9.99 -46.52 -9.62
N ASP A 175 -10.80 -47.33 -8.92
CA ASP A 175 -11.06 -48.73 -9.29
C ASP A 175 -12.32 -48.96 -10.13
N ALA A 176 -13.17 -47.95 -10.33
CA ALA A 176 -14.36 -48.10 -11.16
C ALA A 176 -13.97 -48.23 -12.65
N ASN A 177 -14.50 -49.27 -13.34
CA ASN A 177 -14.29 -49.46 -14.78
C ASN A 177 -14.68 -48.23 -15.62
N ALA A 178 -15.67 -47.46 -15.16
CA ALA A 178 -16.08 -46.21 -15.81
C ALA A 178 -14.94 -45.18 -15.83
N VAL A 179 -14.23 -44.99 -14.72
CA VAL A 179 -13.09 -44.04 -14.62
C VAL A 179 -11.90 -44.55 -15.43
N LYS A 180 -11.63 -45.87 -15.40
CA LYS A 180 -10.57 -46.51 -16.22
C LYS A 180 -10.82 -46.36 -17.73
N ASN A 181 -12.07 -46.42 -18.18
CA ASN A 181 -12.43 -46.24 -19.59
C ASN A 181 -12.50 -44.76 -20.01
N LEU A 182 -12.91 -43.87 -19.11
CA LEU A 182 -13.06 -42.44 -19.39
C LEU A 182 -11.71 -41.70 -19.39
N GLY A 183 -10.78 -42.11 -18.53
CA GLY A 183 -9.42 -41.56 -18.43
C GLY A 183 -8.69 -41.39 -19.77
N PRO A 184 -8.53 -42.44 -20.60
CA PRO A 184 -7.83 -42.32 -21.88
C PRO A 184 -8.54 -41.39 -22.88
N GLU A 185 -9.88 -41.40 -22.94
CA GLU A 185 -10.64 -40.51 -23.83
C GLU A 185 -10.53 -39.04 -23.38
N LEU A 186 -10.52 -38.78 -22.07
CA LEU A 186 -10.25 -37.45 -21.53
C LEU A 186 -8.83 -36.97 -21.82
N ILE A 187 -7.84 -37.86 -21.71
CA ILE A 187 -6.45 -37.52 -22.05
C ILE A 187 -6.34 -37.18 -23.54
N LYS A 188 -6.99 -37.96 -24.43
CA LYS A 188 -7.04 -37.64 -25.86
C LYS A 188 -7.71 -36.29 -26.11
N LEU A 189 -8.87 -36.04 -25.50
CA LEU A 189 -9.58 -34.77 -25.64
C LEU A 189 -8.75 -33.58 -25.13
N LYS A 190 -8.10 -33.75 -23.97
CA LYS A 190 -7.16 -32.78 -23.38
C LYS A 190 -5.99 -32.50 -24.33
N ASN A 191 -5.41 -33.52 -24.96
CA ASN A 191 -4.30 -33.37 -25.91
C ASN A 191 -4.73 -32.61 -27.17
N THR A 192 -5.88 -32.98 -27.73
CA THR A 192 -6.44 -32.32 -28.91
C THR A 192 -6.77 -30.86 -28.61
N ALA A 193 -7.44 -30.58 -27.47
CA ALA A 193 -7.72 -29.22 -27.02
C ALA A 193 -6.43 -28.41 -26.85
N CYS A 194 -5.43 -28.97 -26.16
CA CYS A 194 -4.16 -28.29 -25.93
C CYS A 194 -3.42 -27.97 -27.24
N LYS A 195 -3.38 -28.89 -28.20
CA LYS A 195 -2.75 -28.63 -29.50
C LYS A 195 -3.41 -27.46 -30.24
N ARG A 196 -4.75 -27.46 -30.30
CA ARG A 196 -5.51 -26.39 -30.99
C ARG A 196 -5.37 -25.04 -30.28
N VAL A 197 -5.46 -25.03 -28.95
CA VAL A 197 -5.23 -23.82 -28.13
C VAL A 197 -3.81 -23.30 -28.32
N ARG A 198 -2.80 -24.17 -28.33
CA ARG A 198 -1.40 -23.77 -28.55
C ARG A 198 -1.23 -23.10 -29.91
N GLU A 199 -1.72 -23.73 -31.00
CA GLU A 199 -1.64 -23.16 -32.35
C GLU A 199 -2.32 -21.78 -32.42
N PHE A 200 -3.52 -21.64 -31.85
CA PHE A 200 -4.24 -20.38 -31.80
C PHE A 200 -3.54 -19.29 -30.97
N MET A 201 -3.01 -19.65 -29.81
CA MET A 201 -2.30 -18.71 -28.95
C MET A 201 -1.00 -18.23 -29.59
N ILE A 202 -0.26 -19.13 -30.25
CA ILE A 202 0.93 -18.75 -31.03
C ILE A 202 0.55 -17.79 -32.16
N ASP A 203 -0.56 -18.03 -32.86
CA ASP A 203 -1.03 -17.13 -33.92
C ASP A 203 -1.42 -15.76 -33.40
N LYS A 204 -2.15 -15.69 -32.26
CA LYS A 204 -2.48 -14.41 -31.61
C LYS A 204 -1.24 -13.68 -31.10
N LEU A 205 -0.26 -14.39 -30.54
CA LEU A 205 1.04 -13.82 -30.15
C LEU A 205 1.84 -13.33 -31.36
N ASN A 206 1.77 -14.00 -32.51
CA ASN A 206 2.41 -13.56 -33.74
C ASN A 206 1.71 -12.33 -34.35
N GLN A 207 0.41 -12.14 -34.12
CA GLN A 207 -0.28 -10.92 -34.55
C GLN A 207 0.29 -9.68 -33.87
N LEU A 208 0.72 -9.76 -32.61
CA LEU A 208 1.38 -8.64 -31.91
C LEU A 208 2.66 -8.16 -32.61
N LYS A 209 3.33 -9.03 -33.37
CA LYS A 209 4.53 -8.67 -34.14
C LYS A 209 4.22 -7.80 -35.37
N LYS A 210 2.95 -7.65 -35.75
CA LYS A 210 2.57 -6.82 -36.90
C LYS A 210 2.75 -5.34 -36.56
N PRO A 211 3.34 -4.54 -37.48
CA PRO A 211 3.59 -3.13 -37.23
C PRO A 211 2.27 -2.34 -37.10
N LYS A 212 2.29 -1.27 -36.28
CA LYS A 212 1.18 -0.31 -36.04
C LYS A 212 0.02 -0.82 -35.17
N ILE A 213 0.15 -1.95 -34.49
CA ILE A 213 -0.84 -2.37 -33.48
C ILE A 213 -0.60 -1.58 -32.19
N ASN A 214 -1.66 -1.02 -31.63
CA ASN A 214 -1.63 -0.51 -30.27
C ASN A 214 -1.56 -1.71 -29.30
N ILE A 215 -0.37 -1.93 -28.73
CA ILE A 215 -0.06 -3.09 -27.89
C ILE A 215 -1.04 -3.18 -26.70
N GLN A 216 -1.23 -2.06 -25.98
CA GLN A 216 -2.10 -2.01 -24.80
C GLN A 216 -3.56 -2.32 -25.14
N GLN A 217 -4.04 -1.77 -26.27
CA GLN A 217 -5.41 -2.02 -26.70
C GLN A 217 -5.63 -3.47 -27.10
N TYR A 218 -4.69 -4.07 -27.84
CA TYR A 218 -4.77 -5.48 -28.25
C TYR A 218 -4.69 -6.41 -27.04
N GLN A 219 -3.80 -6.12 -26.08
CA GLN A 219 -3.69 -6.88 -24.83
C GLN A 219 -5.03 -6.92 -24.08
N ILE A 220 -5.65 -5.76 -23.84
CA ILE A 220 -6.92 -5.67 -23.10
C ILE A 220 -8.09 -6.30 -23.88
N GLN A 221 -8.23 -5.99 -25.18
CA GLN A 221 -9.44 -6.33 -25.93
C GLN A 221 -9.43 -7.75 -26.52
N GLU A 222 -8.26 -8.28 -26.88
CA GLU A 222 -8.12 -9.58 -27.55
C GLU A 222 -7.51 -10.63 -26.61
N LEU A 223 -6.39 -10.35 -25.93
CA LEU A 223 -5.67 -11.38 -25.18
C LEU A 223 -6.29 -11.71 -23.83
N VAL A 224 -6.78 -10.72 -23.06
CA VAL A 224 -7.37 -10.96 -21.74
C VAL A 224 -8.53 -11.97 -21.79
N LYS A 225 -9.31 -11.98 -22.87
CA LYS A 225 -10.43 -12.93 -23.06
C LYS A 225 -9.99 -14.39 -23.02
N TYR A 226 -8.75 -14.66 -23.42
CA TYR A 226 -8.18 -16.00 -23.52
C TYR A 226 -7.32 -16.38 -22.30
N LYS A 227 -7.45 -15.65 -21.18
CA LYS A 227 -6.77 -15.99 -19.90
C LYS A 227 -7.03 -17.42 -19.45
N ILE A 228 -8.23 -17.95 -19.65
CA ILE A 228 -8.57 -19.33 -19.26
C ILE A 228 -7.71 -20.35 -20.01
N PHE A 229 -7.21 -20.02 -21.21
CA PHE A 229 -6.32 -20.91 -21.96
C PHE A 229 -4.92 -20.99 -21.35
N THR A 230 -4.38 -19.88 -20.83
CA THR A 230 -3.07 -19.88 -20.16
C THR A 230 -3.14 -20.60 -18.82
N GLU A 231 -4.24 -20.45 -18.07
CA GLU A 231 -4.51 -21.23 -16.84
C GLU A 231 -4.61 -22.72 -17.15
N PHE A 232 -5.41 -23.10 -18.15
CA PHE A 232 -5.52 -24.49 -18.60
C PHE A 232 -4.16 -25.10 -18.98
N MET A 233 -3.31 -24.35 -19.69
CA MET A 233 -1.98 -24.82 -20.05
C MET A 233 -1.06 -24.94 -18.82
N LYS A 234 -1.15 -24.03 -17.86
CA LYS A 234 -0.35 -24.09 -16.63
C LYS A 234 -0.63 -25.34 -15.80
N ASP A 235 -1.90 -25.75 -15.70
CA ASP A 235 -2.31 -26.86 -14.84
C ASP A 235 -2.09 -28.25 -15.48
N HIS A 236 -2.03 -28.30 -16.81
CA HIS A 236 -1.94 -29.56 -17.55
C HIS A 236 -0.62 -29.77 -18.32
N TYR A 237 0.02 -28.69 -18.80
CA TYR A 237 1.20 -28.72 -19.69
C TYR A 237 2.16 -27.55 -19.43
N LEU A 238 2.99 -27.68 -18.39
CA LEU A 238 3.94 -26.64 -17.99
C LEU A 238 4.93 -26.26 -19.11
N ASP A 239 5.42 -27.23 -19.89
CA ASP A 239 6.41 -26.98 -20.95
C ASP A 239 5.87 -26.06 -22.06
N ILE A 240 4.62 -26.29 -22.47
CA ILE A 240 3.93 -25.46 -23.49
C ILE A 240 3.66 -24.07 -22.94
N TYR A 241 3.30 -23.98 -21.66
CA TYR A 241 3.10 -22.69 -21.00
C TYR A 241 4.40 -21.87 -20.95
N VAL A 242 5.53 -22.49 -20.59
CA VAL A 242 6.86 -21.84 -20.60
C VAL A 242 7.27 -21.42 -22.01
N GLU A 243 7.00 -22.25 -23.02
CA GLU A 243 7.21 -21.89 -24.42
C GLU A 243 6.45 -20.61 -24.81
N LEU A 244 5.16 -20.52 -24.48
CA LEU A 244 4.34 -19.33 -24.75
C LEU A 244 4.85 -18.10 -24.00
N CYS A 245 5.24 -18.24 -22.74
CA CYS A 245 5.84 -17.16 -21.96
C CYS A 245 7.12 -16.63 -22.64
N ASN A 246 7.99 -17.52 -23.11
CA ASN A 246 9.23 -17.16 -23.80
C ASN A 246 8.95 -16.49 -25.16
N LEU A 247 8.00 -17.01 -25.95
CA LEU A 247 7.59 -16.42 -27.22
C LEU A 247 7.01 -15.02 -27.04
N TYR A 248 6.16 -14.83 -26.02
CA TYR A 248 5.62 -13.54 -25.65
C TYR A 248 6.75 -12.57 -25.23
N THR A 249 7.64 -13.03 -24.36
CA THR A 249 8.75 -12.23 -23.84
C THR A 249 9.66 -11.73 -24.96
N ASP A 250 10.06 -12.59 -25.89
CA ASP A 250 10.90 -12.21 -27.04
C ASP A 250 10.18 -11.23 -27.99
N ALA A 251 8.90 -11.44 -28.25
CA ALA A 251 8.10 -10.54 -29.07
C ALA A 251 7.99 -9.14 -28.44
N MET A 252 7.62 -9.07 -27.16
CA MET A 252 7.47 -7.80 -26.44
C MET A 252 8.78 -7.08 -26.23
N SER A 253 9.87 -7.80 -25.94
CA SER A 253 11.20 -7.21 -25.80
C SER A 253 11.63 -6.45 -27.05
N LYS A 254 11.38 -7.01 -28.23
CA LYS A 254 11.69 -6.37 -29.52
C LYS A 254 10.78 -5.18 -29.81
N LEU A 255 9.48 -5.33 -29.57
CA LEU A 255 8.47 -4.29 -29.85
C LEU A 255 8.61 -3.07 -28.96
N TYR A 256 8.75 -3.26 -27.64
CA TYR A 256 8.95 -2.14 -26.72
C TYR A 256 10.27 -1.42 -26.98
N LEU A 257 11.34 -2.16 -27.28
CA LEU A 257 12.62 -1.56 -27.64
C LEU A 257 12.51 -0.74 -28.93
N SER A 258 11.85 -1.25 -29.98
CA SER A 258 11.70 -0.50 -31.23
C SER A 258 10.85 0.76 -31.03
N ASN A 259 9.75 0.66 -30.29
CA ASN A 259 8.86 1.79 -30.03
C ASN A 259 9.57 2.87 -29.21
N MET A 260 10.29 2.47 -28.15
CA MET A 260 11.07 3.40 -27.34
C MET A 260 12.19 4.05 -28.13
N LYS A 261 12.90 3.31 -29.00
CA LYS A 261 13.94 3.88 -29.87
C LYS A 261 13.40 4.98 -30.79
N VAL A 262 12.26 4.74 -31.44
CA VAL A 262 11.63 5.73 -32.32
C VAL A 262 11.20 6.95 -31.50
N TYR A 263 10.50 6.72 -30.37
CA TYR A 263 10.00 7.80 -29.52
C TYR A 263 11.12 8.68 -28.96
N VAL A 264 12.17 8.05 -28.40
CA VAL A 264 13.36 8.74 -27.87
C VAL A 264 14.04 9.56 -28.96
N ALA A 265 14.20 9.01 -30.16
CA ALA A 265 14.83 9.71 -31.28
C ALA A 265 14.01 10.90 -31.80
N GLU A 266 12.68 10.79 -31.82
CA GLU A 266 11.80 11.90 -32.21
C GLU A 266 11.84 13.04 -31.19
N ILE A 267 11.68 12.73 -29.90
CA ILE A 267 11.67 13.73 -28.84
C ILE A 267 13.05 14.37 -28.66
N HIS A 268 14.14 13.62 -28.87
CA HIS A 268 15.51 14.16 -28.81
C HIS A 268 15.78 15.24 -29.87
N LYS A 269 15.14 15.20 -31.04
CA LYS A 269 15.28 16.27 -32.06
C LYS A 269 14.79 17.64 -31.57
N LEU A 270 13.94 17.66 -30.55
CA LEU A 270 13.35 18.87 -29.98
C LEU A 270 14.11 19.39 -28.76
N THR A 271 15.14 18.68 -28.28
CA THR A 271 15.92 19.11 -27.13
C THR A 271 16.88 20.25 -27.47
N ILE A 272 17.07 21.18 -26.54
CA ILE A 272 18.04 22.26 -26.65
C ILE A 272 18.93 22.33 -25.42
N ASP A 273 20.23 22.45 -25.66
CA ASP A 273 21.22 22.73 -24.62
C ASP A 273 21.38 24.25 -24.50
N VAL A 274 21.02 24.78 -23.34
CA VAL A 274 21.01 26.23 -23.09
C VAL A 274 22.34 26.74 -22.52
N TYR A 275 22.97 25.92 -21.68
CA TYR A 275 24.21 26.27 -20.97
C TYR A 275 25.43 25.65 -21.66
N LEU A 276 26.47 26.46 -21.80
CA LEU A 276 27.79 26.03 -22.31
C LEU A 276 28.76 25.85 -21.16
N ARG A 277 29.85 25.11 -21.40
CA ARG A 277 30.92 24.87 -20.42
C ARG A 277 31.50 26.15 -19.79
N ASN A 278 31.53 27.24 -20.54
CA ASN A 278 32.13 28.50 -20.11
C ASN A 278 31.13 29.41 -19.34
N ASP A 279 29.87 28.98 -19.19
CA ASP A 279 28.86 29.69 -18.40
C ASP A 279 29.10 29.46 -16.91
N LEU A 280 30.09 30.16 -16.36
CA LEU A 280 30.51 30.06 -14.97
C LEU A 280 30.10 31.32 -14.19
N ILE A 281 30.18 31.28 -12.85
CA ILE A 281 29.90 32.47 -12.01
C ILE A 281 30.91 33.56 -12.36
N VAL A 282 32.20 33.18 -12.44
CA VAL A 282 33.28 34.04 -12.88
C VAL A 282 33.89 33.45 -14.17
N PRO A 283 33.75 34.12 -15.32
CA PRO A 283 34.33 33.63 -16.56
C PRO A 283 35.85 33.79 -16.56
N ASP A 284 36.57 32.86 -17.20
CA ASP A 284 38.04 32.91 -17.31
C ASP A 284 38.55 34.08 -18.17
N SER A 285 37.69 34.67 -19.00
CA SER A 285 38.01 35.79 -19.88
C SER A 285 36.78 36.67 -20.16
N GLN A 286 37.01 37.90 -20.61
CA GLN A 286 35.94 38.83 -21.00
C GLN A 286 35.05 38.24 -22.10
N GLN A 287 35.63 37.57 -23.10
CA GLN A 287 34.88 36.99 -24.23
C GLN A 287 33.94 35.85 -23.83
N ASN A 288 34.21 35.20 -22.69
CA ASN A 288 33.40 34.11 -22.17
C ASN A 288 32.17 34.62 -21.37
N TYR A 289 32.07 35.93 -21.10
CA TYR A 289 30.93 36.47 -20.37
C TYR A 289 29.69 36.57 -21.27
N ARG A 290 28.65 35.77 -20.96
CA ARG A 290 27.34 35.87 -21.61
C ARG A 290 26.28 36.52 -20.70
N PRO A 291 25.68 37.66 -21.07
CA PRO A 291 24.71 38.33 -20.20
C PRO A 291 23.35 37.61 -20.15
N GLN A 292 22.94 36.92 -21.23
CA GLN A 292 21.61 36.33 -21.37
C GLN A 292 21.65 34.98 -22.10
N LEU A 293 20.65 34.14 -21.83
CA LEU A 293 20.47 32.84 -22.47
C LEU A 293 19.58 32.96 -23.71
N ASN A 294 19.83 32.11 -24.71
CA ASN A 294 19.00 32.03 -25.90
C ASN A 294 17.82 31.08 -25.67
N LEU A 295 16.70 31.63 -25.17
CA LEU A 295 15.51 30.86 -24.76
C LEU A 295 14.35 30.92 -25.77
N ARG A 296 14.65 31.16 -27.06
CA ARG A 296 13.60 31.27 -28.08
C ARG A 296 12.83 29.95 -28.21
N ASN A 297 11.51 30.06 -28.13
CA ASN A 297 10.53 28.97 -28.30
C ASN A 297 10.68 27.82 -27.30
N VAL A 298 11.26 28.06 -26.12
CA VAL A 298 11.35 27.04 -25.05
C VAL A 298 10.07 27.02 -24.23
N VAL A 299 9.52 25.83 -23.98
CA VAL A 299 8.24 25.66 -23.26
C VAL A 299 8.41 25.95 -21.76
N GLY A 300 7.42 26.64 -21.17
CA GLY A 300 7.23 26.69 -19.71
C GLY A 300 8.16 27.63 -18.93
N LEU A 301 8.88 28.54 -19.61
CA LEU A 301 9.81 29.46 -18.94
C LEU A 301 9.24 30.87 -18.77
N THR A 302 9.54 31.48 -17.62
CA THR A 302 9.32 32.91 -17.37
C THR A 302 10.65 33.66 -17.40
N ILE A 303 10.77 34.63 -18.30
CA ILE A 303 12.04 35.33 -18.56
C ILE A 303 12.02 36.69 -17.87
N GLU A 304 12.81 36.85 -16.82
CA GLU A 304 12.98 38.15 -16.13
C GLU A 304 14.29 38.86 -16.50
N ASN A 305 15.13 38.25 -17.35
CA ASN A 305 16.38 38.81 -17.90
C ASN A 305 17.36 39.36 -16.84
N ARG A 306 17.44 38.75 -15.65
CA ARG A 306 18.30 39.21 -14.54
C ARG A 306 19.71 38.63 -14.60
N SER A 307 19.82 37.30 -14.66
CA SER A 307 21.08 36.60 -14.93
C SER A 307 20.83 35.28 -15.65
N ILE A 308 21.91 34.65 -16.13
CA ILE A 308 21.86 33.34 -16.77
C ILE A 308 21.47 32.22 -15.80
N PHE A 309 21.66 32.38 -14.48
CA PHE A 309 21.39 31.32 -13.50
C PHE A 309 20.02 31.44 -12.85
N GLN A 310 19.07 32.12 -13.47
CA GLN A 310 17.72 32.16 -12.94
C GLN A 310 16.99 30.83 -13.14
N LEU A 311 16.20 30.39 -12.15
CA LEU A 311 15.41 29.14 -12.25
C LEU A 311 14.26 29.19 -13.27
N MET A 312 13.71 30.38 -13.56
CA MET A 312 12.70 30.60 -14.62
C MET A 312 11.42 29.74 -14.51
N ASN A 313 10.96 29.45 -13.28
CA ASN A 313 9.83 28.55 -12.97
C ASN A 313 10.00 27.10 -13.45
N ARG A 314 11.23 26.65 -13.72
CA ARG A 314 11.52 25.26 -14.10
C ARG A 314 11.10 24.25 -13.03
N ASP A 315 10.95 24.66 -11.77
CA ASP A 315 10.46 23.83 -10.68
C ASP A 315 8.99 23.41 -10.80
N GLN A 316 8.18 24.13 -11.59
CA GLN A 316 6.78 23.76 -11.85
C GLN A 316 6.65 22.38 -12.50
N ILE A 317 7.68 21.91 -13.22
CA ILE A 317 7.73 20.59 -13.83
C ILE A 317 7.43 19.47 -12.83
N LEU A 318 7.77 19.69 -11.56
CA LEU A 318 7.61 18.73 -10.48
C LEU A 318 6.14 18.56 -10.06
N GLN A 319 5.30 19.60 -10.20
CA GLN A 319 3.91 19.59 -9.73
C GLN A 319 2.98 18.76 -10.63
N PHE A 320 3.26 18.75 -11.94
CA PHE A 320 2.38 18.16 -12.95
C PHE A 320 2.80 16.76 -13.36
N MET A 321 2.94 15.81 -12.42
CA MET A 321 3.40 14.45 -12.74
C MET A 321 2.34 13.61 -13.48
N ASP A 322 1.07 13.95 -13.32
CA ASP A 322 -0.08 13.22 -13.90
C ASP A 322 -0.49 13.73 -15.29
N GLU A 323 0.14 14.79 -15.79
CA GLU A 323 -0.13 15.27 -17.15
C GLU A 323 0.29 14.23 -18.21
N GLU A 324 -0.49 14.17 -19.29
CA GLU A 324 -0.16 13.30 -20.42
C GLU A 324 1.23 13.63 -20.98
N PRO A 325 2.02 12.60 -21.36
CA PRO A 325 3.34 12.83 -21.92
C PRO A 325 3.24 13.67 -23.19
N LEU A 326 4.13 14.65 -23.34
CA LEU A 326 4.11 15.56 -24.48
C LEU A 326 4.30 14.77 -25.78
N LEU A 327 3.40 14.99 -26.76
CA LEU A 327 3.53 14.39 -28.08
C LEU A 327 4.47 15.22 -28.96
N HIS A 328 5.41 14.54 -29.63
CA HIS A 328 6.32 15.13 -30.61
C HIS A 328 5.58 15.96 -31.67
N THR A 329 4.43 15.47 -32.15
CA THR A 329 3.61 16.15 -33.17
C THR A 329 3.07 17.49 -32.69
N GLN A 330 2.65 17.59 -31.44
CA GLN A 330 2.12 18.84 -30.86
C GLN A 330 3.22 19.89 -30.68
N LEU A 331 4.40 19.46 -30.22
CA LEU A 331 5.55 20.35 -30.03
C LEU A 331 6.13 20.84 -31.35
N ASN A 332 6.24 19.95 -32.34
CA ASN A 332 6.78 20.28 -33.65
C ASN A 332 5.82 21.22 -34.42
N GLN A 333 4.50 21.03 -34.32
CA GLN A 333 3.51 21.96 -34.90
C GLN A 333 3.63 23.38 -34.32
N LYS A 334 3.98 23.50 -33.03
CA LYS A 334 4.17 24.79 -32.36
C LYS A 334 5.61 25.33 -32.46
N ASN A 335 6.52 24.64 -33.16
CA ASN A 335 7.96 24.94 -33.20
C ASN A 335 8.58 25.14 -31.81
N GLN A 336 8.11 24.37 -30.83
CA GLN A 336 8.51 24.46 -29.44
C GLN A 336 9.68 23.51 -29.13
N LYS A 337 10.66 24.00 -28.38
CA LYS A 337 11.81 23.24 -27.90
C LYS A 337 11.66 22.91 -26.42
N ILE A 338 12.28 21.82 -26.00
CA ILE A 338 12.21 21.31 -24.62
C ILE A 338 13.61 21.25 -23.99
N LEU A 339 13.66 21.48 -22.68
CA LEU A 339 14.87 21.29 -21.87
C LEU A 339 15.04 19.81 -21.50
N ILE A 340 16.23 19.45 -21.04
CA ILE A 340 16.59 18.06 -20.74
C ILE A 340 15.74 17.47 -19.59
N GLU A 341 15.34 18.24 -18.59
CA GLU A 341 14.48 17.73 -17.52
C GLU A 341 13.07 17.39 -18.02
N GLN A 342 12.53 18.17 -18.97
CA GLN A 342 11.25 17.89 -19.60
C GLN A 342 11.34 16.69 -20.54
N TYR A 343 12.46 16.58 -21.26
CA TYR A 343 12.81 15.41 -22.05
C TYR A 343 12.84 14.13 -21.20
N PHE A 344 13.57 14.16 -20.07
CA PHE A 344 13.65 13.05 -19.13
C PHE A 344 12.28 12.70 -18.56
N LYS A 345 11.50 13.69 -18.11
CA LYS A 345 10.14 13.49 -17.60
C LYS A 345 9.26 12.78 -18.63
N THR A 346 9.28 13.24 -19.87
CA THR A 346 8.42 12.73 -20.95
C THR A 346 8.75 11.28 -21.29
N ILE A 347 10.04 10.93 -21.42
CA ILE A 347 10.47 9.55 -21.71
C ILE A 347 10.17 8.61 -20.55
N ASN A 348 10.48 9.03 -19.31
CA ASN A 348 10.23 8.19 -18.14
C ASN A 348 8.75 7.99 -17.88
N LYS A 349 7.92 8.99 -18.14
CA LYS A 349 6.47 8.86 -18.03
C LYS A 349 5.93 7.76 -18.96
N VAL A 350 6.31 7.80 -20.25
CA VAL A 350 5.93 6.76 -21.22
C VAL A 350 6.47 5.38 -20.81
N LEU A 351 7.73 5.31 -20.36
CA LEU A 351 8.33 4.06 -19.89
C LEU A 351 7.58 3.48 -18.68
N ILE A 352 7.32 4.29 -17.66
CA ILE A 352 6.65 3.89 -16.43
C ILE A 352 5.22 3.45 -16.69
N ASP A 353 4.46 4.22 -17.48
CA ASP A 353 3.07 3.86 -17.80
C ASP A 353 3.02 2.55 -18.62
N THR A 354 3.97 2.35 -19.53
CA THR A 354 4.10 1.10 -20.30
C THR A 354 4.48 -0.08 -19.41
N VAL A 355 5.42 0.11 -18.48
CA VAL A 355 5.87 -0.91 -17.53
C VAL A 355 4.77 -1.27 -16.54
N LEU A 356 4.04 -0.31 -16.00
CA LEU A 356 2.91 -0.56 -15.10
C LEU A 356 1.79 -1.35 -15.79
N HIS A 357 1.49 -0.99 -17.03
CA HIS A 357 0.51 -1.72 -17.83
C HIS A 357 0.95 -3.17 -18.05
N GLU A 358 2.20 -3.37 -18.46
CA GLU A 358 2.74 -4.68 -18.80
C GLU A 358 2.96 -5.58 -17.57
N ASP A 359 3.36 -5.01 -16.43
CA ASP A 359 3.49 -5.73 -15.15
C ASP A 359 2.12 -6.28 -14.72
N ARG A 360 1.08 -5.43 -14.75
CA ARG A 360 -0.29 -5.84 -14.43
C ARG A 360 -0.83 -6.87 -15.43
N PHE A 361 -0.67 -6.61 -16.72
CA PHE A 361 -1.13 -7.54 -17.76
C PHE A 361 -0.45 -8.90 -17.64
N SER A 362 0.87 -8.94 -17.42
CA SER A 362 1.61 -10.21 -17.30
C SER A 362 1.20 -11.01 -16.07
N GLN A 363 0.96 -10.35 -14.92
CA GLN A 363 0.43 -11.01 -13.72
C GLN A 363 -0.96 -11.59 -13.98
N ASP A 364 -1.85 -10.80 -14.59
CA ASP A 364 -3.25 -11.18 -14.81
C ASP A 364 -3.41 -12.25 -15.88
N PHE A 365 -2.72 -12.13 -17.01
CA PHE A 365 -2.86 -13.00 -18.18
C PHE A 365 -2.16 -14.34 -18.01
N PHE A 366 -1.01 -14.38 -17.35
CA PHE A 366 -0.30 -15.64 -17.09
C PHE A 366 -0.65 -16.25 -15.72
N SER A 367 -1.49 -15.59 -14.92
CA SER A 367 -1.87 -16.00 -13.55
C SER A 367 -0.62 -16.33 -12.72
N LEU A 368 0.35 -15.40 -12.72
CA LEU A 368 1.66 -15.56 -12.09
C LEU A 368 1.68 -14.96 -10.69
N LYS A 369 2.49 -15.57 -9.81
CA LYS A 369 2.89 -14.93 -8.55
C LYS A 369 3.85 -13.76 -8.84
N PRO A 370 3.93 -12.74 -7.98
CA PRO A 370 4.77 -11.56 -8.22
C PRO A 370 6.24 -11.90 -8.49
N ASP A 371 6.81 -12.90 -7.81
CA ASP A 371 8.20 -13.32 -8.02
C ASP A 371 8.46 -13.93 -9.40
N GLN A 372 7.49 -14.71 -9.91
CA GLN A 372 7.59 -15.31 -11.24
C GLN A 372 7.42 -14.24 -12.32
N ASN A 373 6.56 -13.24 -12.08
CA ASN A 373 6.36 -12.14 -13.01
C ASN A 373 7.63 -11.30 -13.21
N ARG A 374 8.47 -11.15 -12.18
CA ARG A 374 9.75 -10.45 -12.28
C ARG A 374 10.70 -11.06 -13.32
N LEU A 375 10.66 -12.38 -13.51
CA LEU A 375 11.49 -13.06 -14.51
C LEU A 375 11.04 -12.73 -15.94
N ILE A 376 9.73 -12.78 -16.20
CA ILE A 376 9.15 -12.40 -17.49
C ILE A 376 9.42 -10.92 -17.75
N PHE A 377 9.16 -10.06 -16.77
CA PHE A 377 9.45 -8.63 -16.88
C PHE A 377 10.91 -8.38 -17.23
N SER A 378 11.85 -9.04 -16.55
CA SER A 378 13.28 -8.88 -16.83
C SER A 378 13.61 -9.30 -18.26
N GLY A 379 12.94 -10.31 -18.82
CA GLY A 379 13.12 -10.66 -20.23
C GLY A 379 12.56 -9.60 -21.18
N VAL A 380 11.40 -9.04 -20.87
CA VAL A 380 10.72 -8.03 -21.70
C VAL A 380 11.49 -6.71 -21.71
N PHE A 381 11.79 -6.12 -20.55
CA PHE A 381 12.26 -4.74 -20.48
C PHE A 381 13.77 -4.56 -20.34
N LYS A 382 14.57 -5.62 -20.08
CA LYS A 382 16.03 -5.47 -19.88
C LYS A 382 16.71 -4.69 -21.00
N ASN A 383 16.41 -5.00 -22.26
CA ASN A 383 16.99 -4.32 -23.42
C ASN A 383 16.53 -2.87 -23.53
N THR A 384 15.25 -2.61 -23.24
CA THR A 384 14.65 -1.27 -23.27
C THR A 384 15.21 -0.37 -22.18
N ILE A 385 15.30 -0.90 -20.94
CA ILE A 385 15.88 -0.20 -19.79
C ILE A 385 17.37 0.12 -20.06
N GLN A 386 18.12 -0.86 -20.55
CA GLN A 386 19.54 -0.65 -20.89
C GLN A 386 19.70 0.43 -21.97
N PHE A 387 18.86 0.42 -23.00
CA PHE A 387 18.85 1.45 -24.04
C PHE A 387 18.57 2.85 -23.46
N VAL A 388 17.56 2.99 -22.59
CA VAL A 388 17.23 4.28 -21.96
C VAL A 388 18.38 4.77 -21.07
N LEU A 389 19.00 3.88 -20.28
CA LEU A 389 20.16 4.21 -19.45
C LEU A 389 21.36 4.66 -20.28
N ASP A 390 21.66 3.97 -21.38
CA ASP A 390 22.78 4.33 -22.25
C ASP A 390 22.52 5.64 -23.00
N HIS A 391 21.26 5.89 -23.40
CA HIS A 391 20.89 7.16 -23.99
C HIS A 391 20.97 8.31 -22.97
N LEU A 392 20.55 8.09 -21.73
CA LEU A 392 20.69 9.05 -20.65
C LEU A 392 22.16 9.42 -20.40
N LYS A 393 23.09 8.44 -20.39
CA LYS A 393 24.52 8.73 -20.27
C LYS A 393 25.05 9.63 -21.39
N GLN A 394 24.52 9.50 -22.60
CA GLN A 394 24.92 10.33 -23.74
C GLN A 394 24.38 11.76 -23.60
N THR A 395 23.10 11.90 -23.22
CA THR A 395 22.44 13.21 -23.09
C THR A 395 22.88 14.00 -21.85
N VAL A 396 23.43 13.34 -20.83
CA VAL A 396 23.94 13.95 -19.58
C VAL A 396 25.23 14.79 -19.75
N SER A 397 25.73 14.99 -20.98
CA SER A 397 26.92 15.82 -21.24
C SER A 397 26.67 17.34 -21.13
N ILE A 398 25.63 17.76 -20.41
CA ILE A 398 25.15 19.14 -20.29
C ILE A 398 25.81 19.83 -19.09
N PHE A 399 25.96 21.15 -19.16
CA PHE A 399 26.58 21.99 -18.13
C PHE A 399 25.55 22.72 -17.23
N ASP A 400 24.30 22.27 -17.22
CA ASP A 400 23.20 22.89 -16.48
C ASP A 400 23.02 22.21 -15.11
N ILE A 401 23.37 22.92 -14.04
CA ILE A 401 23.27 22.42 -12.66
C ILE A 401 21.81 22.12 -12.28
N TYR A 402 20.86 22.95 -12.71
CA TYR A 402 19.46 22.81 -12.32
C TYR A 402 18.79 21.63 -13.00
N ALA A 403 19.15 21.37 -14.25
CA ALA A 403 18.69 20.20 -14.97
C ALA A 403 18.99 18.92 -14.18
N PHE A 404 20.21 18.77 -13.66
CA PHE A 404 20.57 17.60 -12.85
C PHE A 404 19.73 17.47 -11.60
N LEU A 405 19.59 18.53 -10.81
CA LEU A 405 18.78 18.50 -9.59
C LEU A 405 17.31 18.22 -9.88
N LEU A 406 16.75 18.81 -10.93
CA LEU A 406 15.36 18.57 -11.35
C LEU A 406 15.16 17.14 -11.83
N ILE A 407 16.09 16.59 -12.62
CA ILE A 407 16.02 15.19 -13.06
C ILE A 407 16.11 14.23 -11.86
N ILE A 408 16.99 14.49 -10.90
CA ILE A 408 17.10 13.69 -9.67
C ILE A 408 15.78 13.74 -8.88
N LEU A 409 15.21 14.93 -8.68
CA LEU A 409 13.92 15.09 -8.01
C LEU A 409 12.78 14.39 -8.76
N LEU A 410 12.77 14.47 -10.09
CA LEU A 410 11.81 13.75 -10.94
C LEU A 410 11.97 12.23 -10.77
N ASN A 411 13.21 11.74 -10.71
CA ASN A 411 13.53 10.33 -10.50
C ASN A 411 12.98 9.83 -9.15
N GLU A 412 13.20 10.57 -8.07
CA GLU A 412 12.64 10.26 -6.74
C GLU A 412 11.11 10.28 -6.74
N ARG A 413 10.47 11.25 -7.43
CA ARG A 413 9.01 11.31 -7.55
C ARG A 413 8.44 10.15 -8.37
N PHE A 414 9.11 9.76 -9.45
CA PHE A 414 8.72 8.60 -10.25
C PHE A 414 8.83 7.31 -9.46
N GLN A 415 9.89 7.14 -8.68
CA GLN A 415 10.04 6.01 -7.77
C GLN A 415 8.91 5.94 -6.73
N LYS A 416 8.61 7.07 -6.07
CA LYS A 416 7.48 7.16 -5.12
C LYS A 416 6.14 6.86 -5.78
N HIS A 417 5.91 7.37 -7.00
CA HIS A 417 4.70 7.07 -7.77
C HIS A 417 4.60 5.56 -8.07
N MET A 418 5.68 4.90 -8.46
CA MET A 418 5.71 3.46 -8.71
C MET A 418 5.38 2.65 -7.45
N HIS A 419 6.00 3.01 -6.32
CA HIS A 419 5.72 2.40 -5.02
C HIS A 419 4.26 2.59 -4.57
N SER A 420 3.65 3.73 -4.86
CA SER A 420 2.22 3.96 -4.56
C SER A 420 1.28 3.00 -5.31
N LYS A 421 1.74 2.43 -6.43
CA LYS A 421 1.03 1.42 -7.22
C LYS A 421 1.43 -0.02 -6.85
N ASN A 422 2.18 -0.21 -5.75
CA ASN A 422 2.70 -1.51 -5.29
C ASN A 422 3.60 -2.25 -6.30
N SER A 423 4.26 -1.51 -7.21
CA SER A 423 5.24 -2.11 -8.12
C SER A 423 6.66 -1.64 -7.78
N HIS A 424 7.59 -2.60 -7.72
CA HIS A 424 9.00 -2.43 -7.34
C HIS A 424 9.96 -2.80 -8.47
N VAL A 425 9.40 -2.93 -9.67
CA VAL A 425 10.06 -3.61 -10.79
C VAL A 425 11.15 -2.73 -11.43
N LEU A 426 11.07 -1.41 -11.25
CA LEU A 426 12.03 -0.42 -11.77
C LEU A 426 13.00 0.14 -10.72
N ASP A 427 13.06 -0.43 -9.51
CA ASP A 427 13.90 0.11 -8.43
C ASP A 427 15.39 0.15 -8.83
N PHE A 428 15.87 -0.93 -9.46
CA PHE A 428 17.21 -0.98 -10.02
C PHE A 428 17.45 0.11 -11.08
N TYR A 429 16.45 0.41 -11.92
CA TYR A 429 16.58 1.47 -12.92
C TYR A 429 16.74 2.84 -12.27
N PHE A 430 15.90 3.17 -11.28
CA PHE A 430 15.98 4.46 -10.58
C PHE A 430 17.30 4.63 -9.82
N GLU A 431 17.82 3.58 -9.20
CA GLU A 431 19.15 3.58 -8.58
C GLU A 431 20.27 3.83 -9.60
N GLN A 432 20.23 3.14 -10.75
CA GLN A 432 21.22 3.31 -11.81
C GLN A 432 21.19 4.73 -12.39
N VAL A 433 20.00 5.33 -12.53
CA VAL A 433 19.85 6.74 -12.93
C VAL A 433 20.55 7.66 -11.92
N ASN A 434 20.33 7.47 -10.62
CA ASN A 434 21.01 8.26 -9.58
C ASN A 434 22.53 8.08 -9.63
N MET A 435 23.03 6.86 -9.84
CA MET A 435 24.47 6.57 -9.96
C MET A 435 25.12 7.25 -11.18
N ILE A 436 24.35 7.57 -12.22
CA ILE A 436 24.85 8.32 -13.39
C ILE A 436 24.81 9.82 -13.13
N LEU A 437 23.74 10.33 -12.50
CA LEU A 437 23.49 11.77 -12.37
C LEU A 437 24.30 12.44 -11.27
N TRP A 438 24.43 11.82 -10.09
CA TRP A 438 25.13 12.45 -8.95
C TRP A 438 26.61 12.78 -9.25
N PRO A 439 27.42 11.86 -9.81
CA PRO A 439 28.82 12.19 -10.14
C PRO A 439 28.94 13.30 -11.19
N LYS A 440 27.97 13.40 -12.09
CA LYS A 440 27.94 14.41 -13.16
C LYS A 440 27.54 15.78 -12.60
N PHE A 441 26.55 15.82 -11.72
CA PHE A 441 26.23 17.00 -10.94
C PHE A 441 27.44 17.50 -10.16
N GLU A 442 28.16 16.61 -9.46
CA GLU A 442 29.40 16.97 -8.75
C GLU A 442 30.44 17.57 -9.66
N GLN A 443 30.70 16.93 -10.81
CA GLN A 443 31.66 17.41 -11.79
C GLN A 443 31.31 18.83 -12.26
N VAL A 444 30.05 19.10 -12.59
CA VAL A 444 29.63 20.44 -13.05
C VAL A 444 29.73 21.44 -11.89
N PHE A 445 29.23 21.11 -10.70
CA PHE A 445 29.31 21.99 -9.54
C PHE A 445 30.77 22.35 -9.19
N ASP A 446 31.67 21.37 -9.26
CA ASP A 446 33.10 21.56 -9.02
C ASP A 446 33.74 22.51 -10.04
N THR A 447 33.26 22.57 -11.29
CA THR A 447 33.76 23.58 -12.25
C THR A 447 33.40 25.00 -11.83
N HIS A 448 32.22 25.24 -11.26
CA HIS A 448 31.86 26.56 -10.70
C HIS A 448 32.71 26.92 -9.48
N ILE A 449 32.95 25.98 -8.58
CA ILE A 449 33.83 26.19 -7.42
C ILE A 449 35.26 26.50 -7.89
N GLN A 450 35.78 25.71 -8.82
CA GLN A 450 37.14 25.87 -9.35
C GLN A 450 37.32 27.22 -10.03
N SER A 451 36.34 27.67 -10.83
CA SER A 451 36.34 29.00 -11.45
C SER A 451 36.54 30.12 -10.43
N ILE A 452 35.81 30.09 -9.31
CA ILE A 452 35.95 31.10 -8.25
C ILE A 452 37.32 31.00 -7.56
N GLN A 453 37.82 29.78 -7.34
CA GLN A 453 39.06 29.54 -6.62
C GLN A 453 40.30 29.91 -7.45
N SER A 454 40.33 29.56 -8.74
CA SER A 454 41.46 29.80 -9.65
C SER A 454 41.52 31.23 -10.18
N THR A 455 40.44 32.00 -10.04
CA THR A 455 40.38 33.39 -10.52
C THR A 455 41.45 34.27 -9.87
N ASN A 456 42.21 34.96 -10.72
CA ASN A 456 43.13 36.02 -10.31
C ASN A 456 42.34 37.30 -10.01
N VAL A 457 42.63 37.93 -8.87
CA VAL A 457 41.97 39.16 -8.40
C VAL A 457 42.02 40.29 -9.44
N ARG A 458 43.17 40.46 -10.12
CA ARG A 458 43.34 41.47 -11.18
C ARG A 458 42.42 41.25 -12.38
N LEU A 459 42.20 39.98 -12.73
CA LEU A 459 41.35 39.59 -13.84
C LEU A 459 39.88 39.79 -13.45
N TYR A 460 39.49 39.42 -12.23
CA TYR A 460 38.15 39.71 -11.72
C TYR A 460 37.85 41.20 -11.70
N ARG A 461 38.82 42.04 -11.29
CA ARG A 461 38.65 43.51 -11.28
C ARG A 461 38.55 44.12 -12.66
N SER A 462 39.26 43.58 -13.65
CA SER A 462 39.11 44.03 -15.03
C SER A 462 37.74 43.66 -15.60
N LEU A 463 37.19 42.52 -15.20
CA LEU A 463 35.82 42.10 -15.52
C LEU A 463 34.77 42.99 -14.84
N GLU A 464 34.94 43.31 -13.55
CA GLU A 464 34.05 44.21 -12.81
C GLU A 464 34.02 45.61 -13.42
N LYS A 465 35.16 46.13 -13.87
CA LYS A 465 35.23 47.44 -14.54
C LYS A 465 34.47 47.47 -15.86
N TYR A 466 34.48 46.36 -16.60
CA TYR A 466 33.87 46.30 -17.93
C TYR A 466 32.36 46.00 -17.87
N TYR A 467 31.94 45.02 -17.06
CA TYR A 467 30.55 44.56 -16.99
C TYR A 467 29.77 45.09 -15.78
N GLY A 468 30.46 45.66 -14.79
CA GLY A 468 29.89 46.06 -13.51
C GLY A 468 29.88 44.91 -12.49
N PHE A 469 30.23 45.21 -11.23
CA PHE A 469 30.26 44.20 -10.16
C PHE A 469 28.89 43.54 -9.92
N ARG A 470 27.80 44.31 -10.07
CA ARG A 470 26.41 43.86 -9.89
C ARG A 470 26.09 42.62 -10.73
N SER A 471 26.63 42.50 -11.93
CA SER A 471 26.37 41.37 -12.81
C SER A 471 26.89 40.05 -12.25
N PHE A 472 28.06 40.05 -11.62
CA PHE A 472 28.67 38.85 -11.02
C PHE A 472 27.99 38.49 -9.70
N VAL A 473 27.64 39.50 -8.89
CA VAL A 473 26.89 39.30 -7.64
C VAL A 473 25.49 38.73 -7.95
N MET A 474 24.80 39.21 -8.99
CA MET A 474 23.51 38.64 -9.40
C MET A 474 23.63 37.18 -9.86
N ARG A 475 24.70 36.79 -10.56
CA ARG A 475 24.93 35.37 -10.93
C ARG A 475 25.06 34.48 -9.70
N TYR A 476 25.79 34.93 -8.68
CA TYR A 476 25.92 34.21 -7.42
C TYR A 476 24.57 34.12 -6.67
N ILE A 477 23.85 35.24 -6.58
CA ILE A 477 22.53 35.31 -5.93
C ILE A 477 21.54 34.38 -6.61
N ASP A 478 21.38 34.48 -7.93
CA ASP A 478 20.42 33.66 -8.66
C ASP A 478 20.79 32.17 -8.60
N LEU A 479 22.09 31.84 -8.64
CA LEU A 479 22.56 30.47 -8.48
C LEU A 479 22.19 29.90 -7.12
N THR A 480 22.56 30.59 -6.05
CA THR A 480 22.34 30.13 -4.68
C THR A 480 20.86 30.10 -4.32
N LEU A 481 20.08 31.13 -4.67
CA LEU A 481 18.63 31.13 -4.44
C LEU A 481 17.92 30.00 -5.19
N SER A 482 18.28 29.75 -6.44
CA SER A 482 17.70 28.65 -7.22
C SER A 482 18.07 27.28 -6.62
N LEU A 483 19.31 27.12 -6.14
CA LEU A 483 19.73 25.92 -5.42
C LEU A 483 18.94 25.70 -4.13
N TYR A 484 18.72 26.75 -3.32
CA TYR A 484 17.89 26.65 -2.12
C TYR A 484 16.42 26.36 -2.44
N LYS A 485 15.86 26.94 -3.53
CA LYS A 485 14.50 26.64 -4.00
C LYS A 485 14.35 25.18 -4.38
N LEU A 486 15.32 24.61 -5.09
CA LEU A 486 15.30 23.20 -5.45
C LEU A 486 15.56 22.30 -4.23
N TYR A 487 16.46 22.71 -3.33
CA TYR A 487 16.74 22.00 -2.07
C TYR A 487 15.50 21.84 -1.19
N ALA A 488 14.57 22.81 -1.21
CA ALA A 488 13.33 22.74 -0.46
C ALA A 488 12.45 21.52 -0.83
N TYR A 489 12.58 20.98 -2.05
CA TYR A 489 11.85 19.79 -2.49
C TYR A 489 12.50 18.46 -2.08
N PHE A 490 13.75 18.48 -1.60
CA PHE A 490 14.42 17.29 -1.08
C PHE A 490 14.04 17.06 0.39
N GLU A 491 13.99 15.79 0.82
CA GLU A 491 13.67 15.46 2.22
C GLU A 491 14.78 15.91 3.17
N ASP A 492 16.03 15.48 2.98
CA ASP A 492 17.25 16.06 3.60
C ASP A 492 18.52 15.54 2.90
N ASN A 493 19.14 16.37 2.06
CA ASN A 493 20.35 16.00 1.33
C ASN A 493 21.58 16.82 1.78
N LYS A 494 22.38 16.24 2.67
CA LYS A 494 23.58 16.86 3.25
C LYS A 494 24.63 17.25 2.21
N MET A 495 24.70 16.52 1.10
CA MET A 495 25.68 16.78 0.05
C MET A 495 25.42 18.14 -0.59
N ILE A 496 24.17 18.44 -0.97
CA ILE A 496 23.79 19.72 -1.57
C ILE A 496 24.10 20.88 -0.60
N VAL A 497 23.71 20.76 0.66
CA VAL A 497 23.98 21.79 1.69
C VAL A 497 25.48 22.03 1.85
N SER A 498 26.29 20.97 1.93
CA SER A 498 27.74 21.08 2.01
C SER A 498 28.33 21.80 0.79
N ARG A 499 27.84 21.49 -0.42
CA ARG A 499 28.29 22.12 -1.66
C ARG A 499 27.89 23.60 -1.75
N ILE A 500 26.67 23.96 -1.34
CA ILE A 500 26.25 25.37 -1.23
C ILE A 500 27.14 26.13 -0.24
N ASN A 501 27.43 25.53 0.93
CA ASN A 501 28.33 26.12 1.91
C ASN A 501 29.76 26.28 1.38
N GLN A 502 30.28 25.33 0.62
CA GLN A 502 31.58 25.45 -0.05
C GLN A 502 31.57 26.60 -1.06
N LEU A 503 30.54 26.69 -1.90
CA LEU A 503 30.39 27.77 -2.87
C LEU A 503 30.38 29.14 -2.17
N ARG A 504 29.61 29.26 -1.09
CA ARG A 504 29.54 30.45 -0.24
C ARG A 504 30.91 30.85 0.29
N LEU A 505 31.63 29.92 0.94
CA LEU A 505 32.94 30.19 1.51
C LEU A 505 33.95 30.66 0.44
N ARG A 506 33.94 30.03 -0.73
CA ARG A 506 34.85 30.39 -1.84
C ARG A 506 34.50 31.73 -2.46
N TYR A 507 33.21 32.02 -2.63
CA TYR A 507 32.76 33.30 -3.17
C TYR A 507 33.10 34.45 -2.21
N PHE A 508 32.84 34.30 -0.91
CA PHE A 508 33.20 35.34 0.05
C PHE A 508 34.70 35.50 0.27
N ASP A 509 35.48 34.43 0.13
CA ASP A 509 36.94 34.54 0.08
C ASP A 509 37.40 35.36 -1.14
N LEU A 510 36.82 35.14 -2.32
CA LEU A 510 37.10 35.95 -3.51
C LEU A 510 36.77 37.44 -3.26
N ILE A 511 35.60 37.75 -2.69
CA ILE A 511 35.19 39.13 -2.38
C ILE A 511 36.13 39.78 -1.34
N LYS A 512 36.61 39.02 -0.35
CA LYS A 512 37.59 39.52 0.63
C LYS A 512 38.96 39.78 -0.02
N ARG A 513 39.41 38.88 -0.91
CA ARG A 513 40.65 39.07 -1.69
C ARG A 513 40.57 40.26 -2.63
N THR A 514 39.42 40.50 -3.27
CA THR A 514 39.20 41.67 -4.15
C THR A 514 39.07 42.96 -3.35
N GLY A 515 38.42 42.92 -2.19
CA GLY A 515 38.37 44.03 -1.24
C GLY A 515 39.75 44.43 -0.72
N ALA A 516 40.68 43.48 -0.54
CA ALA A 516 42.03 43.75 -0.05
C ALA A 516 42.92 44.52 -1.06
N GLU A 517 42.55 44.61 -2.34
CA GLU A 517 43.26 45.43 -3.32
C GLU A 517 42.99 46.92 -3.18
N PHE A 518 41.95 47.33 -2.46
CA PHE A 518 41.71 48.75 -2.17
C PHE A 518 42.68 49.23 -1.09
N GLU A 519 43.46 50.26 -1.41
CA GLU A 519 44.44 50.86 -0.49
C GLU A 519 43.76 51.54 0.71
N ILE A 520 42.57 52.12 0.47
CA ILE A 520 41.79 52.83 1.49
C ILE A 520 40.86 51.85 2.21
N GLU A 521 40.94 51.81 3.55
CA GLU A 521 40.15 50.90 4.37
C GLU A 521 38.64 51.15 4.25
N VAL A 522 38.22 52.41 4.11
CA VAL A 522 36.82 52.79 3.88
C VAL A 522 36.30 52.18 2.58
N ASP A 523 37.04 52.32 1.47
CA ASP A 523 36.65 51.77 0.16
C ASP A 523 36.55 50.24 0.17
N ARG A 524 37.44 49.57 0.92
CA ARG A 524 37.38 48.11 1.12
C ARG A 524 36.11 47.68 1.84
N ILE A 525 35.73 48.39 2.90
CA ILE A 525 34.55 48.08 3.70
C ILE A 525 33.28 48.41 2.91
N THR A 526 33.23 49.56 2.23
CA THR A 526 32.06 49.95 1.41
C THR A 526 31.85 48.97 0.25
N TYR A 527 32.90 48.52 -0.42
CA TYR A 527 32.80 47.48 -1.45
C TYR A 527 32.22 46.18 -0.88
N THR A 528 32.79 45.67 0.22
CA THR A 528 32.31 44.41 0.84
C THR A 528 30.87 44.52 1.31
N LEU A 529 30.50 45.64 1.95
CA LEU A 529 29.13 45.92 2.38
C LEU A 529 28.15 46.00 1.21
N SER A 530 28.53 46.62 0.10
CA SER A 530 27.66 46.74 -1.08
C SER A 530 27.31 45.36 -1.66
N VAL A 531 28.26 44.42 -1.66
CA VAL A 531 28.05 43.05 -2.09
C VAL A 531 27.13 42.31 -1.11
N TYR A 532 27.39 42.42 0.20
CA TYR A 532 26.59 41.72 1.22
C TYR A 532 25.16 42.22 1.26
N GLU A 533 24.98 43.55 1.20
CA GLU A 533 23.66 44.16 1.11
C GLU A 533 22.87 43.65 -0.08
N MET A 534 23.50 43.57 -1.25
CA MET A 534 22.83 43.12 -2.45
C MET A 534 22.35 41.66 -2.31
N ILE A 535 23.16 40.80 -1.69
CA ILE A 535 22.80 39.40 -1.39
C ILE A 535 21.65 39.36 -0.37
N VAL A 536 21.78 40.07 0.76
CA VAL A 536 20.75 40.10 1.82
C VAL A 536 19.42 40.65 1.29
N THR A 537 19.45 41.74 0.52
CA THR A 537 18.25 42.32 -0.07
C THR A 537 17.57 41.33 -1.00
N ALA A 538 18.33 40.67 -1.88
CA ALA A 538 17.77 39.66 -2.76
C ALA A 538 17.17 38.48 -2.00
N TYR A 539 17.84 37.99 -0.96
CA TYR A 539 17.38 36.87 -0.14
C TYR A 539 16.10 37.22 0.65
N ASN A 540 16.02 38.44 1.19
CA ASN A 540 14.83 38.92 1.90
C ASN A 540 13.63 39.16 0.96
N THR A 541 13.87 39.53 -0.29
CA THR A 541 12.81 39.67 -1.31
C THR A 541 12.40 38.34 -1.95
N ALA A 542 13.19 37.28 -1.79
CA ALA A 542 12.94 36.01 -2.43
C ALA A 542 11.73 35.31 -1.79
N GLN A 543 10.67 35.13 -2.58
CA GLN A 543 9.53 34.30 -2.17
C GLN A 543 9.96 32.82 -2.22
N MET A 544 10.21 32.25 -1.04
CA MET A 544 10.44 30.82 -0.85
C MET A 544 9.13 30.14 -0.47
N THR A 545 8.76 29.07 -1.19
CA THR A 545 7.54 28.29 -0.92
C THR A 545 7.67 27.46 0.36
N THR A 546 8.89 27.05 0.73
CA THR A 546 9.18 26.28 1.95
C THR A 546 10.51 26.75 2.53
N TYR A 547 10.49 27.34 3.73
CA TYR A 547 11.70 27.75 4.44
C TYR A 547 12.32 26.55 5.13
N LYS A 548 13.43 26.04 4.59
CA LYS A 548 14.28 25.09 5.29
C LYS A 548 15.24 25.81 6.24
N LYS A 549 15.61 25.13 7.33
CA LYS A 549 16.44 25.67 8.41
C LYS A 549 17.77 26.23 7.88
N GLU A 550 18.37 25.56 6.92
CA GLU A 550 19.67 25.91 6.33
C GLU A 550 19.64 27.24 5.57
N PHE A 551 18.51 27.57 4.92
CA PHE A 551 18.35 28.89 4.29
C PHE A 551 18.22 29.99 5.34
N SER A 552 17.50 29.73 6.44
CA SER A 552 17.40 30.70 7.55
C SER A 552 18.73 30.88 8.31
N GLU A 553 19.55 29.84 8.39
CA GLU A 553 20.90 29.93 8.95
C GLU A 553 21.83 30.76 8.04
N GLU A 554 21.68 30.63 6.72
CA GLU A 554 22.39 31.44 5.74
C GLU A 554 22.02 32.92 5.83
N THR A 555 20.72 33.26 5.85
CA THR A 555 20.27 34.65 5.98
C THR A 555 20.78 35.26 7.28
N LEU A 556 20.69 34.54 8.40
CA LEU A 556 21.19 35.00 9.69
C LEU A 556 22.71 35.21 9.69
N PHE A 557 23.47 34.32 9.03
CA PHE A 557 24.92 34.48 8.88
C PHE A 557 25.27 35.75 8.09
N LEU A 558 24.59 35.98 6.97
CA LEU A 558 24.79 37.17 6.14
C LEU A 558 24.43 38.46 6.88
N GLU A 559 23.34 38.47 7.64
CA GLU A 559 22.96 39.60 8.48
C GLU A 559 23.99 39.90 9.56
N LYS A 560 24.53 38.88 10.24
CA LYS A 560 25.59 39.05 11.24
C LYS A 560 26.87 39.62 10.65
N GLU A 561 27.33 39.09 9.51
CA GLU A 561 28.53 39.61 8.85
C GLU A 561 28.30 41.04 8.33
N THR A 562 27.12 41.33 7.75
CA THR A 562 26.75 42.69 7.34
C THR A 562 26.77 43.66 8.52
N ASN A 563 26.23 43.25 9.68
CA ASN A 563 26.25 44.05 10.90
C ASN A 563 27.68 44.34 11.38
N LYS A 564 28.55 43.34 11.40
CA LYS A 564 29.96 43.49 11.78
C LYS A 564 30.71 44.50 10.91
N PHE A 565 30.53 44.45 9.58
CA PHE A 565 31.14 45.43 8.69
C PHE A 565 30.48 46.82 8.81
N SER A 566 29.18 46.87 9.12
CA SER A 566 28.46 48.12 9.38
C SER A 566 29.01 48.86 10.61
N GLU A 567 29.26 48.13 11.69
CA GLU A 567 29.86 48.66 12.93
C GLU A 567 31.27 49.18 12.66
N LYS A 568 32.09 48.42 11.92
CA LYS A 568 33.44 48.85 11.56
C LYS A 568 33.45 50.13 10.70
N LEU A 569 32.51 50.26 9.75
CA LEU A 569 32.36 51.48 8.96
C LEU A 569 31.99 52.67 9.85
N ILE A 570 31.03 52.47 10.76
CA ILE A 570 30.55 53.49 11.70
C ILE A 570 31.68 53.94 12.63
N GLU A 571 32.50 53.02 13.15
CA GLU A 571 33.66 53.35 13.99
C GLU A 571 34.68 54.24 13.27
N ILE A 572 34.97 53.95 11.99
CA ILE A 572 35.92 54.75 11.19
C ILE A 572 35.37 56.16 11.00
N TYR A 573 34.13 56.30 10.53
CA TYR A 573 33.53 57.63 10.31
C TYR A 573 33.28 58.38 11.62
N LEU A 574 32.95 57.70 12.72
CA LEU A 574 32.85 58.35 14.03
C LEU A 574 34.21 58.88 14.49
N LYS A 575 35.30 58.16 14.24
CA LYS A 575 36.65 58.63 14.55
C LYS A 575 37.09 59.78 13.64
N GLU A 576 36.78 59.72 12.35
CA GLU A 576 37.10 60.80 11.39
C GLU A 576 36.30 62.09 11.68
N LEU A 577 35.02 61.96 12.03
CA LEU A 577 34.13 63.10 12.25
C LEU A 577 34.14 63.60 13.70
N PHE A 578 34.36 62.74 14.68
CA PHE A 578 34.29 63.06 16.10
C PHE A 578 35.47 62.51 16.90
N GLY A 579 36.68 62.51 16.33
CA GLY A 579 37.89 61.92 16.93
C GLY A 579 38.14 62.33 18.39
N ASN A 580 38.03 63.61 18.72
CA ASN A 580 38.22 64.10 20.10
C ASN A 580 37.19 63.51 21.09
N LEU A 581 35.94 63.33 20.66
CA LEU A 581 34.87 62.72 21.46
C LEU A 581 35.11 61.21 21.63
N VAL A 582 35.51 60.53 20.55
CA VAL A 582 35.80 59.09 20.57
C VAL A 582 37.01 58.77 21.46
N ASP A 583 38.12 59.50 21.31
CA ASP A 583 39.34 59.32 22.10
C ASP A 583 39.08 59.62 23.60
N PHE A 584 38.20 60.58 23.89
CA PHE A 584 37.76 60.87 25.26
C PHE A 584 36.97 59.71 25.88
N ILE A 585 35.99 59.17 25.14
CA ILE A 585 35.14 58.07 25.63
C ILE A 585 35.94 56.80 25.81
N GLN A 586 36.83 56.47 24.87
CA GLN A 586 37.71 55.30 24.98
C GLN A 586 38.64 55.36 26.20
N LYS A 587 39.02 56.56 26.65
CA LYS A 587 39.94 56.77 27.78
C LYS A 587 39.23 56.93 29.14
N TYR A 588 38.02 57.49 29.18
CA TYR A 588 37.38 57.91 30.44
C TYR A 588 35.95 57.40 30.67
N ALA A 589 35.23 56.88 29.66
CA ALA A 589 33.80 56.57 29.78
C ALA A 589 33.34 55.33 28.97
N LYS A 590 34.24 54.36 28.75
CA LYS A 590 33.97 53.19 27.90
C LYS A 590 32.81 52.32 28.42
N GLU A 591 32.81 51.98 29.71
CA GLU A 591 31.76 51.16 30.34
C GLU A 591 30.38 51.85 30.32
N GLU A 592 30.32 53.16 30.51
CA GLU A 592 29.07 53.92 30.44
C GLU A 592 28.51 53.97 29.01
N SER A 593 29.37 54.09 28.00
CA SER A 593 28.95 54.08 26.59
C SER A 593 28.39 52.72 26.15
N GLU A 594 28.99 51.61 26.60
CA GLU A 594 28.54 50.24 26.32
C GLU A 594 27.19 49.95 26.99
N LEU A 595 26.98 50.42 28.23
CA LEU A 595 25.69 50.34 28.92
C LEU A 595 24.59 51.10 28.17
N GLU A 596 24.90 52.28 27.63
CA GLU A 596 23.93 53.06 26.88
C GLU A 596 23.59 52.48 25.51
N LEU A 597 24.57 51.94 24.78
CA LEU A 597 24.34 51.19 23.54
C LEU A 597 23.40 49.99 23.78
N ASN A 598 23.65 49.20 24.84
CA ASN A 598 22.79 48.09 25.25
C ASN A 598 21.36 48.52 25.63
N LEU A 599 21.19 49.73 26.18
CA LEU A 599 19.87 50.30 26.46
C LEU A 599 19.13 50.72 25.18
N TYR A 600 19.83 51.02 24.08
CA TYR A 600 19.20 51.29 22.79
C TYR A 600 18.78 50.01 22.06
N ASP A 601 19.54 48.92 22.20
CA ASP A 601 19.20 47.61 21.62
C ASP A 601 18.05 46.90 22.34
N ASN A 602 17.93 47.05 23.67
CA ASN A 602 16.90 46.37 24.50
C ASN A 602 15.61 47.19 24.73
N LYS A 603 15.43 48.30 24.01
CA LYS A 603 14.38 49.32 24.24
C LYS A 603 12.97 48.91 23.77
N GLN A 604 12.55 47.67 24.02
CA GLN A 604 11.14 47.31 24.13
C GLN A 604 10.68 47.04 25.57
N GLN A 605 11.56 47.01 26.57
CA GLN A 605 11.11 46.92 27.96
C GLN A 605 11.88 47.81 28.93
N SER A 606 11.07 48.47 29.77
CA SER A 606 11.37 49.09 31.05
C SER A 606 11.85 50.55 31.06
N GLU A 607 11.02 51.32 31.77
CA GLU A 607 11.18 52.69 32.20
C GLU A 607 12.43 52.86 33.09
N ILE A 608 13.08 54.01 32.88
CA ILE A 608 13.81 54.84 33.86
C ILE A 608 14.20 54.10 35.16
N ARG A 609 15.41 53.55 35.20
CA ARG A 609 16.15 53.38 36.46
C ARG A 609 17.32 54.34 36.49
N VAL A 610 17.18 55.37 37.31
CA VAL A 610 18.28 56.16 37.86
C VAL A 610 19.08 55.21 38.75
N VAL A 611 20.31 54.89 38.36
CA VAL A 611 21.27 54.24 39.25
C VAL A 611 22.41 55.23 39.47
N GLU A 612 22.44 55.76 40.70
CA GLU A 612 23.57 56.46 41.29
C GLU A 612 24.73 55.48 41.51
N LYS A 613 25.91 55.88 41.06
CA LYS A 613 27.27 55.64 41.61
C LYS A 613 28.26 55.39 40.47
N VAL A 614 29.24 56.28 40.32
CA VAL A 614 30.66 55.97 40.58
C VAL A 614 31.35 57.28 41.00
N GLN A 615 31.75 57.33 42.27
CA GLN A 615 32.77 58.25 42.77
C GLN A 615 34.15 57.66 42.46
N ASN A 616 35.09 58.55 42.17
CA ASN A 616 36.55 58.36 42.11
C ASN A 616 37.14 57.82 40.79
N LEU A 617 37.52 58.74 39.89
CA LEU A 617 38.75 58.63 39.11
C LEU A 617 39.40 60.02 38.95
N ASN A 618 40.73 60.03 39.02
CA ASN A 618 41.59 61.16 39.34
C ASN A 618 41.39 62.40 38.45
N GLN A 619 41.09 63.50 39.12
CA GLN A 619 41.08 64.87 38.61
C GLN A 619 42.51 65.35 38.46
N VAL A 620 42.98 65.54 37.22
CA VAL A 620 43.79 66.66 36.72
C VAL A 620 44.02 66.35 35.23
N ASP A 621 43.85 67.37 34.40
CA ASP A 621 43.96 67.39 32.92
C ASP A 621 42.78 66.84 32.11
N ASN A 622 41.80 67.73 31.86
CA ASN A 622 41.39 68.09 30.48
C ASN A 622 40.26 69.15 30.38
N LYS A 623 40.33 70.26 31.13
CA LYS A 623 39.34 71.37 31.02
C LYS A 623 39.21 71.91 29.58
N LYS A 624 40.34 72.13 28.91
CA LYS A 624 40.39 72.58 27.50
C LYS A 624 39.81 71.55 26.52
N LEU A 625 39.97 70.26 26.81
CA LEU A 625 39.51 69.19 25.92
C LEU A 625 37.98 69.04 25.99
N ILE A 626 37.40 69.17 27.19
CA ILE A 626 35.95 69.19 27.38
C ILE A 626 35.33 70.44 26.74
N GLU A 627 35.98 71.61 26.89
CA GLU A 627 35.55 72.85 26.24
C GLU A 627 35.62 72.75 24.71
N ASN A 628 36.72 72.21 24.17
CA ASN A 628 36.89 71.98 22.74
C ASN A 628 35.84 71.00 22.18
N ILE A 629 35.59 69.87 22.85
CA ILE A 629 34.56 68.91 22.44
C ILE A 629 33.16 69.55 22.50
N SER A 630 32.87 70.33 23.55
CA SER A 630 31.58 70.99 23.71
C SER A 630 31.30 72.03 22.61
N GLN A 631 32.28 72.88 22.28
CA GLN A 631 32.17 73.88 21.22
C GLN A 631 32.10 73.21 19.84
N ASP A 632 32.92 72.18 19.63
CA ASP A 632 32.98 71.45 18.37
C ASP A 632 31.67 70.72 18.05
N VAL A 633 31.13 69.99 19.04
CA VAL A 633 29.84 69.31 18.87
C VAL A 633 28.73 70.34 18.62
N ASN A 634 28.61 71.40 19.43
CA ASN A 634 27.55 72.39 19.28
C ASN A 634 27.52 73.10 17.91
N LEU A 635 28.69 73.32 17.29
CA LEU A 635 28.79 74.07 16.03
C LEU A 635 28.74 73.17 14.78
N SER A 636 29.17 71.91 14.89
CA SER A 636 29.47 71.10 13.70
C SER A 636 28.72 69.78 13.60
N TRP A 637 28.05 69.31 14.66
CA TRP A 637 27.46 67.96 14.67
C TRP A 637 26.47 67.72 13.52
N ASN A 638 25.54 68.66 13.28
CA ASN A 638 24.56 68.57 12.20
C ASN A 638 25.25 68.49 10.82
N LYS A 639 26.26 69.33 10.58
CA LYS A 639 27.03 69.33 9.31
C LYS A 639 27.82 68.03 9.11
N ARG A 640 28.39 67.46 10.18
CA ARG A 640 29.18 66.22 10.11
C ARG A 640 28.31 64.98 9.92
N VAL A 641 27.13 64.95 10.55
CA VAL A 641 26.10 63.93 10.27
C VAL A 641 25.66 63.98 8.80
N ASP A 642 25.49 65.18 8.24
CA ASP A 642 25.17 65.36 6.82
C ASP A 642 26.29 64.86 5.89
N VAL A 643 27.57 65.02 6.28
CA VAL A 643 28.71 64.46 5.53
C VAL A 643 28.67 62.93 5.51
N PHE A 644 28.45 62.28 6.67
CA PHE A 644 28.31 60.82 6.73
C PHE A 644 27.12 60.33 5.90
N ARG A 645 26.01 61.08 5.92
CA ARG A 645 24.83 60.78 5.11
C ARG A 645 25.13 60.86 3.62
N LEU A 646 25.80 61.91 3.13
CA LEU A 646 26.14 62.05 1.71
C LEU A 646 27.05 60.92 1.23
N GLU A 647 28.01 60.48 2.04
CA GLU A 647 28.84 59.30 1.72
C GLU A 647 28.01 58.01 1.72
N CYS A 648 27.08 57.83 2.66
CA CYS A 648 26.16 56.70 2.62
C CYS A 648 25.24 56.73 1.39
N GLU A 649 24.75 57.91 0.99
CA GLU A 649 23.91 58.08 -0.22
C GLU A 649 24.68 57.76 -1.49
N LYS A 650 25.97 58.13 -1.57
CA LYS A 650 26.83 57.83 -2.72
C LYS A 650 27.07 56.34 -2.92
N HIS A 651 27.20 55.57 -1.83
CA HIS A 651 27.56 54.16 -1.89
C HIS A 651 26.37 53.20 -1.77
N PHE A 652 25.28 53.59 -1.10
CA PHE A 652 24.15 52.72 -0.74
C PHE A 652 22.78 53.33 -1.12
N GLN A 653 22.73 54.11 -2.20
CA GLN A 653 21.50 54.79 -2.59
C GLN A 653 20.31 53.84 -2.79
N GLY A 654 19.19 54.13 -2.13
CA GLY A 654 17.93 53.40 -2.32
C GLY A 654 17.85 52.05 -1.61
N THR A 655 18.81 51.74 -0.73
CA THR A 655 18.86 50.46 -0.03
C THR A 655 18.45 50.57 1.45
N ASN A 656 18.08 49.44 2.06
CA ASN A 656 17.68 49.40 3.47
C ASN A 656 18.88 49.53 4.43
N LEU A 657 20.09 49.17 3.99
CA LEU A 657 21.31 49.35 4.78
C LEU A 657 21.60 50.82 5.01
N MET A 658 21.35 51.72 4.04
CA MET A 658 21.56 53.17 4.24
C MET A 658 20.78 53.68 5.47
N LYS A 659 19.51 53.28 5.59
CA LYS A 659 18.66 53.64 6.74
C LYS A 659 19.19 53.03 8.03
N SER A 660 19.57 51.75 7.99
CA SER A 660 20.14 51.04 9.13
C SER A 660 21.46 51.65 9.61
N LEU A 661 22.37 51.97 8.69
CA LEU A 661 23.67 52.62 8.95
C LEU A 661 23.47 54.00 9.57
N LEU A 662 22.61 54.82 8.99
CA LEU A 662 22.35 56.17 9.51
C LEU A 662 21.70 56.09 10.90
N LYS A 663 20.75 55.17 11.10
CA LYS A 663 20.11 54.93 12.40
C LYS A 663 21.12 54.47 13.46
N LYS A 664 21.95 53.47 13.14
CA LYS A 664 23.00 52.96 14.04
C LYS A 664 24.04 54.04 14.34
N PHE A 665 24.51 54.78 13.34
CA PHE A 665 25.44 55.90 13.53
C PHE A 665 24.89 56.95 14.50
N LEU A 666 23.62 57.36 14.30
CA LEU A 666 22.96 58.31 15.20
C LEU A 666 22.78 57.75 16.61
N GLN A 667 22.48 56.46 16.76
CA GLN A 667 22.36 55.79 18.07
C GLN A 667 23.72 55.71 18.78
N THR A 668 24.78 55.30 18.08
CA THR A 668 26.13 55.24 18.63
C THR A 668 26.65 56.62 18.99
N PHE A 669 26.45 57.62 18.12
CA PHE A 669 26.77 59.02 18.44
C PHE A 669 26.00 59.51 19.67
N MET A 670 24.71 59.18 19.78
CA MET A 670 23.88 59.58 20.92
C MET A 670 24.35 58.93 22.23
N ALA A 671 24.71 57.64 22.21
CA ALA A 671 25.28 56.96 23.37
C ALA A 671 26.64 57.56 23.77
N TYR A 672 27.48 57.90 22.79
CA TYR A 672 28.76 58.56 23.03
C TYR A 672 28.57 59.95 23.64
N TYR A 673 27.63 60.73 23.10
CA TYR A 673 27.32 62.06 23.61
C TYR A 673 26.68 62.02 25.00
N ASN A 674 25.80 61.06 25.28
CA ASN A 674 25.15 60.91 26.58
C ASN A 674 26.14 60.46 27.67
N ALA A 675 27.03 59.51 27.38
CA ALA A 675 28.13 59.14 28.28
C ALA A 675 29.03 60.36 28.55
N PHE A 676 29.40 61.12 27.51
CA PHE A 676 30.13 62.38 27.68
C PHE A 676 29.37 63.40 28.53
N TYR A 677 28.07 63.58 28.29
CA TYR A 677 27.21 64.52 29.02
C TYR A 677 27.08 64.13 30.50
N LYS A 678 26.93 62.85 30.82
CA LYS A 678 26.92 62.32 32.19
C LYS A 678 28.24 62.56 32.89
N TYR A 679 29.36 62.25 32.23
CA TYR A 679 30.69 62.53 32.76
C TYR A 679 30.92 64.04 33.01
N ALA A 680 30.54 64.89 32.04
CA ALA A 680 30.66 66.34 32.16
C ALA A 680 29.77 66.89 33.29
N LYS A 681 28.57 66.35 33.46
CA LYS A 681 27.65 66.72 34.55
C LYS A 681 28.15 66.30 35.92
N ALA A 682 28.77 65.11 36.04
CA ALA A 682 29.31 64.60 37.30
C ALA A 682 30.59 65.34 37.74
N ASN A 683 31.48 65.65 36.79
CA ASN A 683 32.83 66.15 37.10
C ASN A 683 33.01 67.67 36.89
N HIS A 684 32.24 68.30 36.00
CA HIS A 684 32.39 69.73 35.64
C HIS A 684 31.03 70.44 35.36
N PRO A 685 30.17 70.62 36.39
CA PRO A 685 28.80 71.12 36.23
C PRO A 685 28.68 72.53 35.62
N MET A 686 29.71 73.38 35.72
CA MET A 686 29.75 74.74 35.14
C MET A 686 29.70 74.75 33.60
N TYR A 687 30.18 73.70 32.92
CA TYR A 687 30.23 73.61 31.45
C TYR A 687 28.98 72.95 30.85
N VAL A 688 28.11 72.38 31.68
CA VAL A 688 26.83 71.80 31.26
C VAL A 688 25.88 72.87 30.70
N ALA A 689 26.00 74.12 31.17
CA ALA A 689 25.22 75.25 30.67
C ALA A 689 25.52 75.62 29.22
N ASN A 690 26.74 75.33 28.74
CA ASN A 690 27.16 75.57 27.36
C ASN A 690 26.95 74.35 26.46
N LEU A 691 26.56 73.18 27.00
CA LEU A 691 26.27 72.00 26.21
C LEU A 691 24.82 72.04 25.69
N THR A 692 24.64 71.66 24.42
CA THR A 692 23.30 71.38 23.88
C THR A 692 22.61 70.32 24.72
N GLN A 693 21.36 70.55 25.09
CA GLN A 693 20.64 69.55 25.87
C GLN A 693 20.48 68.27 25.04
N VAL A 694 20.81 67.15 25.67
CA VAL A 694 20.57 65.79 25.16
C VAL A 694 19.16 65.61 24.58
N THR A 695 18.16 66.27 25.18
CA THR A 695 16.75 66.29 24.74
C THR A 695 16.54 67.02 23.41
N THR A 696 17.32 68.05 23.11
CA THR A 696 17.28 68.81 21.86
C THR A 696 17.90 68.01 20.72
N ILE A 697 19.08 67.42 20.94
CA ILE A 697 19.72 66.52 19.97
C ILE A 697 18.82 65.31 19.71
N MET A 698 18.21 64.71 20.74
CA MET A 698 17.23 63.62 20.54
C MET A 698 16.00 64.02 19.72
N LYS A 699 15.49 65.25 19.86
CA LYS A 699 14.36 65.74 19.04
C LYS A 699 14.77 65.92 17.59
N GLU A 700 15.97 66.45 17.33
CA GLU A 700 16.50 66.62 15.98
C GLU A 700 16.82 65.27 15.33
N ILE A 701 17.41 64.31 16.06
CA ILE A 701 17.61 62.93 15.59
C ILE A 701 16.28 62.26 15.26
N LYS A 702 15.24 62.43 16.10
CA LYS A 702 13.90 61.92 15.80
C LYS A 702 13.31 62.59 14.56
N ALA A 703 13.47 63.90 14.39
CA ALA A 703 13.01 64.60 13.19
C ALA A 703 13.72 64.10 11.92
N ILE A 704 15.02 63.80 12.00
CA ILE A 704 15.80 63.16 10.93
C ILE A 704 15.27 61.75 10.65
N GLN A 705 15.03 60.93 11.68
CA GLN A 705 14.45 59.59 11.52
C GLN A 705 13.08 59.61 10.84
N THR A 706 12.20 60.53 11.22
CA THR A 706 10.86 60.69 10.61
C THR A 706 10.94 61.20 9.18
N LYS A 707 11.85 62.15 8.89
CA LYS A 707 12.02 62.72 7.55
C LYS A 707 12.49 61.70 6.51
N TYR A 708 13.19 60.65 6.94
CA TYR A 708 13.79 59.64 6.06
C TYR A 708 13.17 58.23 6.18
N ASN A 709 12.03 58.09 6.87
CA ASN A 709 11.33 56.81 7.07
C ASN A 709 12.27 55.69 7.56
N MET A 710 13.02 55.95 8.65
CA MET A 710 13.98 55.04 9.30
C MET A 710 13.43 54.26 10.51
#